data_AF-A0A2W5YPF6-F1
#
_entry.id   AF-A0A2W5YPF6-F1
#
_cell.length_a   1.000
_cell.length_b   1.000
_cell.length_c   1.000
_cell.angle_alpha   90.00
_cell.angle_beta   90.00
_cell.angle_gamma   90.00
#
_symmetry.space_group_name_H-M   'P 1'
#
loop_
_entity.id
_entity.type
_entity.pdbx_description
1 polymer ?
#
loop_
_entity_poly.entity_id
_entity_poly.type
_entity_poly.pdbx_seq_one_letter_code
_entity_poly.pdbx_strand_id
1 'polypeptide(L)'
;MTPKKQHRRPPGSSSPPGSSSPETAVRAWSQPVVIPTYLPGPPDRNPMFLEKRVYQGSSGRVYPNAFTERVSDERTDRRWQAIHIENRQLKLMILPEIGGRIHVAQDRSNGYDFVYRQHVIKPALVGLLGPWISGGVEFNWPQHHRPSTFMPVDWAIEAGDDGSRTVWLSEHEPMNRMKGMVGIRLRPESALVELEVRLANRTPFVQTFLWWANIAARVHDRYQAFFPPDVRYVADHARRATSGFPIARGIYYGVDYGSRPEADADLTWYRNIPVPTSYMAIGSDENFFGGYDHAAEAGFVHVADHRISPGKKLWTWGGHEFGHAWNRNLTDDDGPYIELMAGVYTDNQPDFSFLAPYETRVFQHSLWPFRRVGPLERATVEAGVSLRVADGRARVGVCVSRRLEGATIHLAGPAGELLERTVDLAPERPFIEELILPARVAGHDLELSVGSSEGRVLIAYRPAPPGKDAPIPVAAAAPPPPQEVATIEELYLTGLHLEQYRHATRAAEPYWREALRRDPLDARANTALGEWHLRRGEFQAAEARFRTAISRLVARNANPLDGTALYQLGLALQFHERLDEADDAFAKATWNQAWQAAAWYRRAQLAGRRGEWAAALSCIDHALEANGAHAAASNLRASVLRRLGRPGESAAVARARLLVDPLDAWASEELRLADGHRGDAPTAARDANSPGHPITERSQPFPRPDDAQIRLDVAHDMAAAGLWPEAIGVLGQLLGESDSGATGERIVHQTLGWLHERAGDAAAADRHFRIATRAPGGTTFPSRLEEIGVLHAAERAAPNDGRAAFDLGNLLYDRRRYDAAIAAWERARRRDPGFATVRRNLGIAEFNVRRRPHRARSHYLAAFRADPGDARLLYELDQLLKRLNEPPARRLARLEANRQLVEERDDLALEQVRLLNQLGRPEDGLRRLMDRRFHPWEGGEGLVPEQYIRARLALARANLRTGRADEAVRQLEAARTYPENIGEGRHMLAPESEMLFELGVALDAAGDRARAEAAWGSAVARRLDGGPTENWFFRALAHRCLGDAAAAQDLLRNLLRDARRQARTPAQVDYFATSLPRLLLFDEDLDRRNEIESTYLVGLALLGLGRRRAARAALRSVLALDVNHQGASAALQRVDDLR
;
A
#
# COMPACT_ATOMS: atom_id res chain seq x y z
N MET A 1 57.08 59.24 -40.01
CA MET A 1 57.89 58.12 -39.47
C MET A 1 58.13 58.42 -38.01
N THR A 2 57.40 57.79 -37.10
CA THR A 2 57.53 58.19 -35.70
C THR A 2 57.40 56.99 -34.76
N PRO A 3 58.45 56.72 -33.96
CA PRO A 3 58.48 55.65 -32.97
C PRO A 3 58.25 56.16 -31.52
N LYS A 4 58.23 55.21 -30.59
CA LYS A 4 58.53 55.27 -29.14
C LYS A 4 57.46 55.78 -28.12
N LYS A 5 57.13 54.82 -27.24
CA LYS A 5 57.14 54.80 -25.75
C LYS A 5 56.08 55.57 -24.90
N GLN A 6 55.60 54.78 -23.91
CA GLN A 6 55.09 55.07 -22.54
C GLN A 6 53.64 55.58 -22.36
N HIS A 7 52.83 54.83 -21.59
CA HIS A 7 52.35 55.25 -20.25
C HIS A 7 51.56 54.16 -19.48
N ARG A 8 51.53 54.37 -18.15
CA ARG A 8 51.10 53.52 -17.01
C ARG A 8 49.57 53.28 -16.93
N ARG A 9 49.16 52.21 -16.22
CA ARG A 9 47.93 52.16 -15.39
C ARG A 9 48.09 51.28 -14.12
N PRO A 10 47.31 51.53 -13.04
CA PRO A 10 47.58 51.20 -11.63
C PRO A 10 46.80 49.96 -11.11
N PRO A 11 46.95 49.53 -9.83
CA PRO A 11 46.45 48.25 -9.32
C PRO A 11 45.03 48.33 -8.70
N GLY A 12 44.34 47.19 -8.69
CA GLY A 12 43.33 46.83 -7.67
C GLY A 12 41.85 46.92 -8.08
N SER A 13 41.22 45.78 -8.33
CA SER A 13 39.87 45.50 -7.82
C SER A 13 39.75 43.99 -7.59
N SER A 14 39.64 43.59 -6.33
CA SER A 14 39.31 42.25 -5.87
C SER A 14 37.96 41.81 -6.45
N SER A 15 37.97 40.73 -7.24
CA SER A 15 36.76 40.03 -7.66
C SER A 15 36.10 39.34 -6.45
N PRO A 16 34.77 39.32 -6.34
CA PRO A 16 34.07 38.58 -5.29
C PRO A 16 34.28 37.06 -5.48
N PRO A 17 34.27 36.26 -4.40
CA PRO A 17 34.53 34.84 -4.50
C PRO A 17 33.34 34.10 -5.13
N GLY A 18 33.63 33.28 -6.13
CA GLY A 18 32.90 32.05 -6.44
C GLY A 18 31.57 32.19 -7.18
N SER A 19 31.56 32.71 -8.42
CA SER A 19 30.60 32.18 -9.38
C SER A 19 31.03 30.75 -9.70
N SER A 20 30.31 29.76 -9.15
CA SER A 20 30.49 28.36 -9.51
C SER A 20 30.44 28.23 -11.03
N SER A 21 31.38 27.49 -11.61
CA SER A 21 31.34 27.18 -13.04
C SER A 21 29.99 26.54 -13.40
N PRO A 22 29.44 26.75 -14.61
CA PRO A 22 28.13 26.20 -15.01
C PRO A 22 28.03 24.67 -14.86
N GLU A 23 29.15 23.95 -14.81
CA GLU A 23 29.23 22.50 -14.63
C GLU A 23 29.09 22.01 -13.17
N THR A 24 29.18 22.92 -12.19
CA THR A 24 29.19 22.59 -10.74
C THR A 24 27.89 22.95 -10.00
N ALA A 25 26.99 23.70 -10.64
CA ALA A 25 25.73 24.13 -10.03
C ALA A 25 24.66 23.02 -10.03
N VAL A 26 23.82 22.98 -9.00
CA VAL A 26 22.63 22.12 -8.99
C VAL A 26 21.56 22.75 -9.88
N ARG A 27 21.05 21.96 -10.84
CA ARG A 27 19.98 22.36 -11.75
C ARG A 27 18.74 21.54 -11.47
N ALA A 28 17.58 22.18 -11.50
CA ALA A 28 16.28 21.52 -11.46
C ALA A 28 15.31 22.21 -12.42
N TRP A 29 14.54 21.44 -13.17
CA TRP A 29 13.56 21.94 -14.13
C TRP A 29 12.47 20.90 -14.40
N SER A 30 11.29 21.34 -14.81
CA SER A 30 10.28 20.45 -15.36
C SER A 30 10.44 20.26 -16.87
N GLN A 31 10.32 19.02 -17.34
CA GLN A 31 10.30 18.71 -18.76
C GLN A 31 9.47 17.45 -19.01
N PRO A 32 8.60 17.44 -20.03
CA PRO A 32 7.88 16.24 -20.38
C PRO A 32 8.81 15.21 -21.04
N VAL A 33 8.62 13.95 -20.68
CA VAL A 33 9.32 12.78 -21.24
C VAL A 33 8.32 11.83 -21.87
N VAL A 34 8.72 11.11 -22.91
CA VAL A 34 7.89 10.08 -23.52
C VAL A 34 8.40 8.73 -23.05
N ILE A 35 7.51 7.94 -22.44
CA ILE A 35 7.82 6.59 -21.97
C ILE A 35 6.72 5.66 -22.49
N PRO A 36 7.08 4.57 -23.21
CA PRO A 36 6.13 3.53 -23.57
C PRO A 36 5.37 3.06 -22.32
N THR A 37 4.04 3.01 -22.41
CA THR A 37 3.18 2.80 -21.25
C THR A 37 2.03 1.88 -21.60
N TYR A 38 1.80 0.87 -20.76
CA TYR A 38 0.56 0.10 -20.72
C TYR A 38 -0.42 0.83 -19.80
N LEU A 39 -1.44 1.44 -20.36
CA LEU A 39 -2.33 2.33 -19.61
C LEU A 39 -3.31 1.54 -18.74
N PRO A 40 -3.54 1.95 -17.48
CA PRO A 40 -4.70 1.47 -16.74
C PRO A 40 -6.00 1.83 -17.49
N GLY A 41 -6.98 0.94 -17.41
CA GLY A 41 -8.33 1.24 -17.87
C GLY A 41 -8.99 2.36 -17.05
N PRO A 42 -10.15 2.89 -17.50
CA PRO A 42 -10.90 3.84 -16.71
C PRO A 42 -11.30 3.22 -15.35
N PRO A 43 -11.23 3.99 -14.25
CA PRO A 43 -11.64 3.50 -12.94
C PRO A 43 -13.14 3.19 -12.88
N ASP A 44 -13.52 2.22 -12.05
CA ASP A 44 -14.92 1.81 -11.87
C ASP A 44 -15.75 2.95 -11.28
N ARG A 45 -16.87 3.27 -11.95
CA ARG A 45 -17.82 4.30 -11.49
C ARG A 45 -18.62 3.87 -10.26
N ASN A 46 -18.70 2.56 -9.98
CA ASN A 46 -19.43 2.03 -8.85
C ASN A 46 -18.55 2.07 -7.59
N PRO A 47 -19.09 2.48 -6.43
CA PRO A 47 -18.33 2.48 -5.20
C PRO A 47 -17.98 1.05 -4.77
N MET A 48 -16.73 0.88 -4.33
CA MET A 48 -16.17 -0.37 -3.84
C MET A 48 -15.84 -0.25 -2.36
N PHE A 49 -16.60 -0.92 -1.50
CA PHE A 49 -16.40 -0.84 -0.05
C PHE A 49 -15.30 -1.78 0.44
N LEU A 50 -15.30 -3.04 -0.03
CA LEU A 50 -14.24 -4.03 0.23
C LEU A 50 -13.80 -4.13 1.71
N GLU A 51 -14.73 -3.96 2.65
CA GLU A 51 -14.42 -3.81 4.09
C GLU A 51 -13.69 -5.00 4.73
N LYS A 52 -13.78 -6.17 4.10
CA LYS A 52 -13.16 -7.44 4.55
C LYS A 52 -11.98 -7.86 3.69
N ARG A 53 -11.57 -7.04 2.71
CA ARG A 53 -10.36 -7.30 1.93
C ARG A 53 -9.17 -7.20 2.87
N VAL A 54 -8.36 -8.24 2.91
CA VAL A 54 -7.06 -8.22 3.58
C VAL A 54 -6.03 -7.78 2.54
N TYR A 55 -5.27 -6.75 2.87
CA TYR A 55 -4.25 -6.17 2.00
C TYR A 55 -2.99 -5.87 2.80
N GLN A 56 -1.92 -6.62 2.55
CA GLN A 56 -0.65 -6.53 3.27
C GLN A 56 -0.80 -6.58 4.80
N GLY A 57 -1.68 -7.46 5.30
CA GLY A 57 -1.98 -7.64 6.73
C GLY A 57 -2.86 -6.54 7.36
N SER A 58 -3.30 -5.56 6.58
CA SER A 58 -4.18 -4.45 6.98
C SER A 58 -5.50 -4.48 6.19
N SER A 59 -6.42 -3.57 6.49
CA SER A 59 -7.63 -3.33 5.70
C SER A 59 -7.30 -2.91 4.27
N GLY A 60 -7.91 -3.61 3.31
CA GLY A 60 -7.89 -3.31 1.88
C GLY A 60 -9.09 -2.50 1.39
N ARG A 61 -9.77 -1.78 2.29
CA ARG A 61 -10.84 -0.85 1.91
C ARG A 61 -10.33 0.16 0.88
N VAL A 62 -11.12 0.46 -0.14
CA VAL A 62 -10.76 1.41 -1.21
C VAL A 62 -11.63 2.67 -1.22
N TYR A 63 -12.87 2.60 -0.73
CA TYR A 63 -13.72 3.79 -0.57
C TYR A 63 -13.02 4.84 0.31
N PRO A 64 -13.01 6.14 -0.09
CA PRO A 64 -13.85 6.80 -1.11
C PRO A 64 -13.23 6.90 -2.51
N ASN A 65 -12.26 6.05 -2.82
CA ASN A 65 -11.60 6.05 -4.13
C ASN A 65 -12.25 5.06 -5.09
N ALA A 66 -12.21 5.42 -6.37
CA ALA A 66 -12.54 4.49 -7.44
C ALA A 66 -11.44 3.44 -7.62
N PHE A 67 -11.84 2.24 -8.02
CA PHE A 67 -10.95 1.09 -8.18
C PHE A 67 -10.71 0.84 -9.66
N THR A 68 -9.46 0.62 -10.07
CA THR A 68 -9.13 0.23 -11.44
C THR A 68 -8.78 -1.25 -11.47
N GLU A 69 -9.34 -1.96 -12.43
CA GLU A 69 -9.29 -3.43 -12.47
C GLU A 69 -8.85 -3.98 -13.83
N ARG A 70 -8.35 -3.10 -14.69
CA ARG A 70 -7.86 -3.44 -16.03
C ARG A 70 -6.61 -2.64 -16.36
N VAL A 71 -5.73 -3.27 -17.12
CA VAL A 71 -4.59 -2.64 -17.76
C VAL A 71 -4.66 -3.00 -19.25
N SER A 72 -4.26 -2.07 -20.11
CA SER A 72 -4.20 -2.26 -21.55
C SER A 72 -3.19 -3.36 -21.90
N ASP A 73 -3.53 -4.21 -22.88
CA ASP A 73 -2.61 -5.15 -23.51
C ASP A 73 -1.63 -4.47 -24.48
N GLU A 74 -1.96 -3.26 -24.92
CA GLU A 74 -1.18 -2.49 -25.88
C GLU A 74 -0.39 -1.39 -25.16
N ARG A 75 0.90 -1.32 -25.47
CA ARG A 75 1.73 -0.17 -25.07
C ARG A 75 1.51 0.99 -26.02
N THR A 76 1.44 2.17 -25.45
CA THR A 76 1.38 3.43 -26.21
C THR A 76 2.42 4.40 -25.69
N ASP A 77 2.95 5.24 -26.56
CA ASP A 77 3.85 6.31 -26.15
C ASP A 77 3.06 7.35 -25.37
N ARG A 78 3.32 7.44 -24.06
CA ARG A 78 2.71 8.44 -23.20
C ARG A 78 3.72 9.51 -22.84
N ARG A 79 3.28 10.76 -23.01
CA ARG A 79 3.98 11.93 -22.50
C ARG A 79 3.66 12.09 -21.01
N TRP A 80 4.69 12.05 -20.18
CA TRP A 80 4.64 12.25 -18.74
C TRP A 80 5.36 13.54 -18.36
N GLN A 81 4.80 14.33 -17.45
CA GLN A 81 5.53 15.45 -16.88
C GLN A 81 6.60 14.92 -15.91
N ALA A 82 7.88 15.15 -16.21
CA ALA A 82 8.98 14.81 -15.32
C ALA A 82 9.61 16.06 -14.70
N ILE A 83 10.18 15.89 -13.50
CA ILE A 83 11.04 16.88 -12.86
C ILE A 83 12.46 16.30 -12.84
N HIS A 84 13.39 17.04 -13.41
CA HIS A 84 14.80 16.68 -13.40
C HIS A 84 15.50 17.46 -12.31
N ILE A 85 16.41 16.80 -11.59
CA ILE A 85 17.35 17.45 -10.68
C ILE A 85 18.71 16.78 -10.81
N GLU A 86 19.76 17.57 -11.01
CA GLU A 86 21.11 17.04 -11.22
C GLU A 86 22.18 18.01 -10.72
N ASN A 87 23.35 17.44 -10.46
CA ASN A 87 24.58 18.15 -10.17
C ASN A 87 25.75 17.44 -10.90
N ARG A 88 27.00 17.70 -10.50
CA ARG A 88 28.17 17.03 -11.11
C ARG A 88 28.16 15.51 -10.95
N GLN A 89 27.66 15.01 -9.82
CA GLN A 89 27.73 13.60 -9.43
C GLN A 89 26.49 12.80 -9.84
N LEU A 90 25.30 13.39 -9.72
CA LEU A 90 24.04 12.68 -9.83
C LEU A 90 23.12 13.30 -10.86
N LYS A 91 22.31 12.43 -11.47
CA LYS A 91 21.15 12.81 -12.27
C LYS A 91 19.92 12.04 -11.78
N LEU A 92 18.89 12.77 -11.36
CA LEU A 92 17.60 12.20 -10.97
C LEU A 92 16.49 12.63 -11.94
N MET A 93 15.50 11.76 -12.11
CA MET A 93 14.25 12.07 -12.78
C MET A 93 13.09 11.62 -11.90
N ILE A 94 12.19 12.54 -11.58
CA ILE A 94 11.01 12.32 -10.76
C ILE A 94 9.77 12.36 -11.64
N LEU A 95 8.79 11.50 -11.38
CA LEU A 95 7.51 11.45 -12.09
C LEU A 95 6.34 11.78 -11.15
N PRO A 96 5.95 13.07 -11.02
CA PRO A 96 4.81 13.50 -10.20
C PRO A 96 3.48 12.86 -10.60
N GLU A 97 3.28 12.55 -11.88
CA GLU A 97 1.99 12.04 -12.37
C GLU A 97 1.68 10.59 -11.98
N ILE A 98 2.66 9.86 -11.46
CA ILE A 98 2.55 8.47 -10.99
C ILE A 98 3.14 8.32 -9.59
N GLY A 99 2.55 9.08 -8.67
CA GLY A 99 2.83 9.01 -7.25
C GLY A 99 4.09 9.73 -6.78
N GLY A 100 4.72 10.57 -7.61
CA GLY A 100 5.91 11.34 -7.20
C GLY A 100 7.14 10.47 -6.95
N ARG A 101 7.31 9.37 -7.69
CA ARG A 101 8.48 8.49 -7.54
C ARG A 101 9.75 9.10 -8.11
N ILE A 102 10.90 8.77 -7.51
CA ILE A 102 12.20 8.92 -8.18
C ILE A 102 12.30 7.79 -9.20
N HIS A 103 12.10 8.08 -10.47
CA HIS A 103 12.09 7.08 -11.55
C HIS A 103 13.49 6.71 -12.03
N VAL A 104 14.41 7.68 -12.04
CA VAL A 104 15.82 7.48 -12.38
C VAL A 104 16.68 8.07 -11.27
N ALA A 105 17.71 7.33 -10.85
CA ALA A 105 18.81 7.85 -10.07
C ALA A 105 20.12 7.25 -10.59
N GLN A 106 20.94 8.11 -11.21
CA GLN A 106 22.15 7.70 -11.91
C GLN A 106 23.39 8.38 -11.32
N ASP A 107 24.45 7.61 -11.09
CA ASP A 107 25.80 8.12 -10.89
C ASP A 107 26.36 8.56 -12.25
N ARG A 108 26.54 9.87 -12.43
CA ARG A 108 27.01 10.46 -13.69
C ARG A 108 28.48 10.16 -13.96
N SER A 109 29.25 9.80 -12.94
CA SER A 109 30.68 9.57 -13.07
C SER A 109 31.03 8.22 -13.69
N ASN A 110 30.07 7.28 -13.76
CA ASN A 110 30.20 5.98 -14.43
C ASN A 110 28.96 5.55 -15.24
N GLY A 111 27.86 6.32 -15.20
CA GLY A 111 26.61 6.00 -15.89
C GLY A 111 25.79 4.90 -15.23
N TYR A 112 26.09 4.51 -13.98
CA TYR A 112 25.40 3.44 -13.29
C TYR A 112 24.07 3.92 -12.69
N ASP A 113 22.97 3.28 -13.09
CA ASP A 113 21.64 3.47 -12.50
C ASP A 113 21.57 2.68 -11.18
N PHE A 114 21.83 3.35 -10.05
CA PHE A 114 21.81 2.72 -8.72
C PHE A 114 20.41 2.52 -8.15
N VAL A 115 19.39 3.02 -8.86
CA VAL A 115 17.98 2.70 -8.66
C VAL A 115 17.44 2.05 -9.94
N TYR A 116 16.58 1.05 -9.81
CA TYR A 116 16.00 0.30 -10.92
C TYR A 116 15.16 1.22 -11.82
N ARG A 117 15.75 1.58 -12.96
CA ARG A 117 15.11 2.36 -14.01
C ARG A 117 14.29 1.45 -14.91
N GLN A 118 13.00 1.76 -15.02
CA GLN A 118 12.15 1.13 -16.03
C GLN A 118 12.14 1.94 -17.32
N HIS A 119 12.31 1.28 -18.46
CA HIS A 119 12.18 1.89 -19.79
C HIS A 119 10.74 1.82 -20.33
N VAL A 120 9.87 1.04 -19.68
CA VAL A 120 8.44 0.94 -19.94
C VAL A 120 7.66 1.06 -18.64
N ILE A 121 6.57 1.83 -18.65
CA ILE A 121 5.64 1.89 -17.51
C ILE A 121 4.58 0.82 -17.73
N LYS A 122 4.68 -0.27 -16.98
CA LYS A 122 3.80 -1.43 -17.11
C LYS A 122 3.19 -1.79 -15.76
N PRO A 123 1.98 -1.27 -15.45
CA PRO A 123 1.33 -1.53 -14.18
C PRO A 123 0.77 -2.94 -14.10
N ALA A 124 0.87 -3.53 -12.92
CA ALA A 124 0.13 -4.72 -12.52
C ALA A 124 -1.00 -4.33 -11.56
N LEU A 125 -2.02 -5.18 -11.45
CA LEU A 125 -3.20 -4.96 -10.60
C LEU A 125 -2.96 -5.37 -9.14
N VAL A 126 -1.82 -4.94 -8.57
CA VAL A 126 -1.37 -5.26 -7.20
C VAL A 126 -1.49 -4.10 -6.21
N GLY A 127 -1.66 -2.87 -6.70
CA GLY A 127 -1.86 -1.68 -5.86
C GLY A 127 -3.19 -1.71 -5.11
N LEU A 128 -3.30 -0.92 -4.04
CA LEU A 128 -4.55 -0.87 -3.25
C LEU A 128 -5.75 -0.48 -4.12
N LEU A 129 -5.58 0.49 -5.02
CA LEU A 129 -6.60 0.95 -5.98
C LEU A 129 -6.52 0.23 -7.35
N GLY A 130 -5.68 -0.80 -7.46
CA GLY A 130 -5.46 -1.57 -8.67
C GLY A 130 -4.05 -1.36 -9.25
N PRO A 131 -3.77 -0.29 -9.99
CA PRO A 131 -2.52 -0.12 -10.72
C PRO A 131 -1.36 0.16 -9.78
N TRP A 132 -0.28 -0.60 -9.95
CA TRP A 132 1.01 -0.36 -9.30
C TRP A 132 2.13 -0.74 -10.27
N ILE A 133 3.26 -0.03 -10.23
CA ILE A 133 4.44 -0.32 -11.07
C ILE A 133 5.65 -0.56 -10.18
N SER A 134 6.55 -1.45 -10.64
CA SER A 134 7.85 -1.64 -10.01
C SER A 134 8.84 -0.52 -10.32
N GLY A 135 10.01 -0.55 -9.68
CA GLY A 135 11.10 0.36 -10.02
C GLY A 135 11.02 1.75 -9.39
N GLY A 136 12.15 2.45 -9.47
CA GLY A 136 12.33 3.74 -8.83
C GLY A 136 12.43 3.69 -7.31
N VAL A 137 12.16 4.84 -6.69
CA VAL A 137 11.94 4.98 -5.24
C VAL A 137 10.46 5.31 -4.99
N GLU A 138 9.74 4.41 -4.33
CA GLU A 138 8.33 4.61 -3.92
C GLU A 138 8.25 4.97 -2.43
N PHE A 139 7.56 6.07 -2.12
CA PHE A 139 7.31 6.52 -0.75
C PHE A 139 5.99 5.92 -0.23
N ASN A 140 6.08 4.77 0.42
CA ASN A 140 4.93 4.00 0.91
C ASN A 140 4.37 4.63 2.20
N TRP A 141 3.32 5.44 2.05
CA TRP A 141 2.58 6.06 3.14
C TRP A 141 1.12 6.29 2.71
N PRO A 142 0.14 6.31 3.63
CA PRO A 142 0.23 5.97 5.05
C PRO A 142 0.13 4.45 5.27
N GLN A 143 0.19 3.67 4.19
CA GLN A 143 0.06 2.22 4.15
C GLN A 143 0.96 1.68 3.02
N HIS A 144 1.34 0.41 3.09
CA HIS A 144 2.09 -0.27 2.03
C HIS A 144 1.33 -0.21 0.71
N HIS A 145 2.07 0.02 -0.40
CA HIS A 145 1.54 0.20 -1.75
C HIS A 145 0.43 1.25 -1.71
N ARG A 146 0.86 2.44 -1.30
CA ARG A 146 0.02 3.59 -0.97
C ARG A 146 -1.16 3.75 -1.94
N PRO A 147 -2.34 4.20 -1.46
CA PRO A 147 -3.51 4.38 -2.32
C PRO A 147 -3.22 5.18 -3.59
N SER A 148 -2.38 6.22 -3.46
CA SER A 148 -2.01 7.18 -4.49
C SER A 148 -0.78 6.78 -5.35
N THR A 149 -0.37 5.51 -5.34
CA THR A 149 0.88 5.06 -6.01
C THR A 149 0.91 5.35 -7.52
N PHE A 150 -0.27 5.40 -8.15
CA PHE A 150 -0.48 5.73 -9.56
C PHE A 150 -1.33 7.00 -9.75
N MET A 151 -1.47 7.81 -8.70
CA MET A 151 -2.18 9.10 -8.76
C MET A 151 -1.18 10.24 -8.90
N PRO A 152 -1.54 11.33 -9.60
CA PRO A 152 -0.68 12.50 -9.68
C PRO A 152 -0.54 13.17 -8.31
N VAL A 153 0.62 13.79 -8.06
CA VAL A 153 0.90 14.62 -6.89
C VAL A 153 1.28 16.04 -7.30
N ASP A 154 1.06 17.00 -6.41
CA ASP A 154 1.54 18.38 -6.59
C ASP A 154 3.04 18.48 -6.34
N TRP A 155 3.71 19.44 -6.99
CA TRP A 155 5.17 19.58 -6.88
C TRP A 155 5.64 21.03 -6.93
N ALA A 156 6.82 21.30 -6.36
CA ALA A 156 7.51 22.60 -6.42
C ALA A 156 9.03 22.43 -6.43
N ILE A 157 9.74 23.37 -7.08
CA ILE A 157 11.20 23.43 -7.13
C ILE A 157 11.68 24.65 -6.32
N GLU A 158 12.41 24.38 -5.24
CA GLU A 158 12.99 25.36 -4.33
C GLU A 158 14.48 25.57 -4.60
N ALA A 159 14.92 26.83 -4.56
CA ALA A 159 16.31 27.27 -4.56
C ALA A 159 16.80 27.47 -3.11
N GLY A 160 17.90 26.82 -2.74
CA GLY A 160 18.59 27.10 -1.48
C GLY A 160 19.69 28.16 -1.65
N ASP A 161 19.95 28.91 -0.58
CA ASP A 161 21.01 29.93 -0.53
C ASP A 161 22.43 29.32 -0.70
N ASP A 162 22.59 28.04 -0.35
CA ASP A 162 23.84 27.26 -0.51
C ASP A 162 24.03 26.70 -1.94
N GLY A 163 23.16 27.10 -2.89
CA GLY A 163 23.15 26.58 -4.25
C GLY A 163 22.50 25.20 -4.39
N SER A 164 21.92 24.65 -3.33
CA SER A 164 21.10 23.44 -3.39
C SER A 164 19.79 23.68 -4.14
N ARG A 165 19.18 22.57 -4.59
CA ARG A 165 17.81 22.57 -5.11
C ARG A 165 17.02 21.49 -4.40
N THR A 166 15.76 21.78 -4.08
CA THR A 166 14.83 20.81 -3.50
C THR A 166 13.61 20.66 -4.40
N VAL A 167 13.30 19.43 -4.80
CA VAL A 167 12.02 19.10 -5.45
C VAL A 167 11.06 18.62 -4.37
N TRP A 168 10.07 19.43 -4.04
CA TRP A 168 8.98 19.06 -3.14
C TRP A 168 7.89 18.33 -3.90
N LEU A 169 7.40 17.26 -3.30
CA LEU A 169 6.22 16.51 -3.72
C LEU A 169 5.20 16.57 -2.59
N SER A 170 3.94 16.83 -2.91
CA SER A 170 2.85 16.93 -1.94
C SER A 170 1.67 16.07 -2.35
N GLU A 171 1.30 15.16 -1.45
CA GLU A 171 0.18 14.25 -1.59
C GLU A 171 -0.93 14.62 -0.60
N HIS A 172 -2.16 14.74 -1.11
CA HIS A 172 -3.37 14.63 -0.30
C HIS A 172 -3.78 13.16 -0.27
N GLU A 173 -3.63 12.54 0.90
CA GLU A 173 -3.84 11.11 1.11
C GLU A 173 -5.35 10.82 1.08
N PRO A 174 -5.84 10.04 0.09
CA PRO A 174 -7.25 10.09 -0.24
C PRO A 174 -8.15 9.22 0.66
N MET A 175 -7.60 8.35 1.53
CA MET A 175 -8.39 7.49 2.41
C MET A 175 -8.75 8.15 3.74
N ASN A 176 -7.78 8.82 4.37
CA ASN A 176 -7.92 9.44 5.70
C ASN A 176 -7.72 10.95 5.65
N ARG A 177 -7.55 11.53 4.45
CA ARG A 177 -7.43 12.96 4.20
C ARG A 177 -6.22 13.59 4.89
N MET A 178 -5.15 12.81 5.08
CA MET A 178 -3.89 13.33 5.62
C MET A 178 -3.06 13.99 4.52
N LYS A 179 -1.97 14.68 4.88
CA LYS A 179 -1.05 15.28 3.91
C LYS A 179 0.36 14.71 4.11
N GLY A 180 0.97 14.21 3.04
CA GLY A 180 2.35 13.73 3.03
C GLY A 180 3.19 14.55 2.07
N MET A 181 4.42 14.89 2.48
CA MET A 181 5.37 15.61 1.63
C MET A 181 6.75 14.96 1.66
N VAL A 182 7.42 14.99 0.50
CA VAL A 182 8.82 14.56 0.35
C VAL A 182 9.57 15.63 -0.41
N GLY A 183 10.61 16.19 0.20
CA GLY A 183 11.59 17.07 -0.43
C GLY A 183 12.80 16.26 -0.86
N ILE A 184 13.10 16.24 -2.15
CA ILE A 184 14.26 15.56 -2.74
C ILE A 184 15.32 16.62 -3.03
N ARG A 185 16.40 16.63 -2.25
CA ARG A 185 17.41 17.67 -2.29
C ARG A 185 18.75 17.15 -2.80
N LEU A 186 19.37 17.93 -3.69
CA LEU A 186 20.77 17.78 -4.09
C LEU A 186 21.56 19.04 -3.74
N ARG A 187 22.83 18.84 -3.38
CA ARG A 187 23.81 19.91 -3.10
C ARG A 187 24.92 19.96 -4.15
N PRO A 188 25.58 21.12 -4.33
CA PRO A 188 26.79 21.18 -5.16
C PRO A 188 27.85 20.18 -4.67
N GLU A 189 28.61 19.58 -5.60
CA GLU A 189 29.75 18.67 -5.31
C GLU A 189 29.46 17.46 -4.39
N SER A 190 28.20 17.06 -4.23
CA SER A 190 27.77 15.95 -3.38
C SER A 190 27.09 14.84 -4.19
N ALA A 191 27.37 13.58 -3.87
CA ALA A 191 26.66 12.40 -4.35
C ALA A 191 25.51 11.99 -3.42
N LEU A 192 25.11 12.87 -2.48
CA LEU A 192 24.03 12.61 -1.54
C LEU A 192 22.67 13.03 -2.12
N VAL A 193 21.72 12.09 -2.11
CA VAL A 193 20.29 12.35 -2.26
C VAL A 193 19.69 12.45 -0.86
N GLU A 194 19.24 13.65 -0.50
CA GLU A 194 18.60 13.90 0.79
C GLU A 194 17.08 13.90 0.62
N LEU A 195 16.40 13.14 1.48
CA LEU A 195 14.94 13.09 1.53
C LEU A 195 14.48 13.74 2.82
N GLU A 196 13.74 14.84 2.72
CA GLU A 196 13.10 15.53 3.84
C GLU A 196 11.61 15.23 3.83
N VAL A 197 11.11 14.50 4.82
CA VAL A 197 9.73 14.01 4.82
C VAL A 197 8.91 14.75 5.86
N ARG A 198 7.66 15.11 5.51
CA ARG A 198 6.71 15.73 6.43
C ARG A 198 5.35 15.05 6.32
N LEU A 199 4.88 14.47 7.42
CA LEU A 199 3.58 13.80 7.50
C LEU A 199 2.68 14.59 8.43
N ALA A 200 1.58 15.13 7.92
CA ALA A 200 0.67 15.99 8.66
C ALA A 200 -0.74 15.38 8.73
N ASN A 201 -1.24 15.23 9.95
CA ASN A 201 -2.64 14.89 10.18
C ASN A 201 -3.45 16.17 10.21
N ARG A 202 -4.14 16.53 9.13
CA ARG A 202 -5.00 17.73 9.12
C ARG A 202 -6.39 17.52 9.73
N THR A 203 -6.69 16.34 10.25
CA THR A 203 -8.04 15.98 10.69
C THR A 203 -8.19 16.14 12.21
N PRO A 204 -9.42 16.33 12.74
CA PRO A 204 -9.67 16.40 14.18
C PRO A 204 -9.57 15.04 14.89
N PHE A 205 -9.13 13.98 14.19
CA PHE A 205 -9.11 12.62 14.72
C PHE A 205 -7.68 12.12 14.79
N VAL A 206 -7.36 11.28 15.79
CA VAL A 206 -6.09 10.53 15.78
C VAL A 206 -6.06 9.65 14.53
N GLN A 207 -4.98 9.67 13.76
CA GLN A 207 -4.84 8.79 12.60
C GLN A 207 -3.72 7.79 12.84
N THR A 208 -3.78 6.66 12.14
CA THR A 208 -2.66 5.71 12.10
C THR A 208 -1.94 5.83 10.77
N PHE A 209 -0.63 5.65 10.76
CA PHE A 209 0.17 5.69 9.55
C PHE A 209 1.35 4.72 9.63
N LEU A 210 1.83 4.31 8.46
CA LEU A 210 3.07 3.59 8.25
C LEU A 210 3.87 4.35 7.19
N TRP A 211 5.19 4.30 7.29
CA TRP A 211 6.11 4.88 6.32
C TRP A 211 7.22 3.90 5.96
N TRP A 212 7.39 3.65 4.65
CA TRP A 212 8.57 2.98 4.11
C TRP A 212 9.07 3.68 2.83
N ALA A 213 10.36 4.01 2.78
CA ALA A 213 10.99 4.40 1.52
C ALA A 213 11.46 3.12 0.80
N ASN A 214 10.80 2.75 -0.30
CA ASN A 214 11.10 1.55 -1.07
C ASN A 214 12.06 1.88 -2.21
N ILE A 215 13.29 1.37 -2.16
CA ILE A 215 14.31 1.59 -3.18
C ILE A 215 14.44 0.31 -4.00
N ALA A 216 13.96 0.34 -5.24
CA ALA A 216 14.14 -0.78 -6.15
C ALA A 216 15.55 -0.77 -6.74
N ALA A 217 16.19 -1.94 -6.83
CA ALA A 217 17.49 -2.12 -7.44
C ALA A 217 17.46 -3.26 -8.46
N ARG A 218 18.04 -3.05 -9.64
CA ARG A 218 18.17 -4.10 -10.66
C ARG A 218 19.10 -5.18 -10.14
N VAL A 219 18.76 -6.45 -10.35
CA VAL A 219 19.58 -7.58 -9.87
C VAL A 219 19.92 -8.60 -10.95
N HIS A 220 20.86 -9.47 -10.62
CA HIS A 220 21.32 -10.63 -11.35
C HIS A 220 22.12 -11.51 -10.37
N ASP A 221 22.68 -12.63 -10.83
CA ASP A 221 23.36 -13.60 -9.95
C ASP A 221 24.59 -13.06 -9.21
N ARG A 222 25.12 -11.91 -9.64
CA ARG A 222 26.28 -11.21 -9.05
C ARG A 222 25.88 -9.95 -8.26
N TYR A 223 24.60 -9.79 -7.95
CA TYR A 223 24.12 -8.71 -7.10
C TYR A 223 23.99 -9.19 -5.65
N GLN A 224 24.49 -8.37 -4.72
CA GLN A 224 24.46 -8.65 -3.28
C GLN A 224 23.75 -7.54 -2.50
N ALA A 225 22.67 -7.87 -1.80
CA ALA A 225 22.05 -7.01 -0.81
C ALA A 225 22.74 -7.19 0.55
N PHE A 226 22.98 -6.11 1.28
CA PHE A 226 23.62 -6.19 2.59
C PHE A 226 22.85 -5.40 3.65
N PHE A 227 22.72 -6.02 4.81
CA PHE A 227 22.38 -5.35 6.06
C PHE A 227 23.66 -5.11 6.87
N PRO A 228 23.62 -4.26 7.92
CA PRO A 228 24.76 -4.08 8.78
C PRO A 228 25.22 -5.39 9.43
N PRO A 229 26.53 -5.53 9.74
CA PRO A 229 27.08 -6.76 10.30
C PRO A 229 26.51 -7.20 11.66
N ASP A 230 25.79 -6.33 12.36
CA ASP A 230 25.10 -6.62 13.62
C ASP A 230 23.77 -7.37 13.42
N VAL A 231 23.21 -7.39 12.21
CA VAL A 231 21.99 -8.14 11.89
C VAL A 231 22.27 -9.63 11.90
N ARG A 232 21.68 -10.33 12.87
CA ARG A 232 21.78 -11.79 13.02
C ARG A 232 20.51 -12.54 12.61
N TYR A 233 19.38 -11.84 12.62
CA TYR A 233 18.07 -12.42 12.39
C TYR A 233 17.22 -11.54 11.49
N VAL A 234 16.39 -12.20 10.70
CA VAL A 234 15.36 -11.59 9.87
C VAL A 234 14.00 -12.20 10.16
N ALA A 235 12.95 -11.38 10.06
CA ALA A 235 11.55 -11.80 10.17
C ALA A 235 10.82 -11.66 8.84
N ASP A 236 9.75 -12.42 8.66
CA ASP A 236 8.77 -12.15 7.61
C ASP A 236 7.70 -11.13 8.06
N HIS A 237 6.71 -10.90 7.19
CA HIS A 237 5.55 -10.06 7.49
C HIS A 237 4.84 -10.50 8.78
N ALA A 238 4.49 -9.52 9.62
CA ALA A 238 3.86 -9.72 10.93
C ALA A 238 4.64 -10.65 11.88
N ARG A 239 5.94 -10.88 11.62
CA ARG A 239 6.83 -11.77 12.41
C ARG A 239 6.24 -13.17 12.60
N ARG A 240 5.65 -13.76 11.56
CA ARG A 240 5.09 -15.13 11.58
C ARG A 240 6.19 -16.19 11.59
N ALA A 241 7.33 -15.89 10.96
CA ALA A 241 8.50 -16.73 10.89
C ALA A 241 9.77 -15.88 10.97
N THR A 242 10.83 -16.47 11.52
CA THR A 242 12.15 -15.87 11.68
C THR A 242 13.22 -16.81 11.12
N SER A 243 14.32 -16.25 10.60
CA SER A 243 15.48 -17.01 10.14
C SER A 243 16.79 -16.31 10.51
N GLY A 244 17.88 -17.07 10.48
CA GLY A 244 19.23 -16.53 10.59
C GLY A 244 19.60 -15.66 9.38
N PHE A 245 20.45 -14.67 9.60
CA PHE A 245 21.01 -13.81 8.55
C PHE A 245 22.51 -13.57 8.82
N PRO A 246 23.37 -13.56 7.79
CA PRO A 246 23.06 -13.74 6.36
C PRO A 246 22.72 -15.18 5.96
N ILE A 247 23.10 -16.17 6.77
CA ILE A 247 22.88 -17.58 6.47
C ILE A 247 21.52 -18.05 7.01
N ALA A 248 20.62 -18.42 6.11
CA ALA A 248 19.35 -19.04 6.46
C ALA A 248 19.56 -20.44 7.02
N ARG A 249 18.79 -20.80 8.05
CA ARG A 249 18.80 -22.15 8.64
C ARG A 249 17.37 -22.68 8.72
N GLY A 250 17.22 -23.99 8.52
CA GLY A 250 15.91 -24.65 8.59
C GLY A 250 14.97 -24.25 7.45
N ILE A 251 13.67 -24.17 7.75
CA ILE A 251 12.63 -23.87 6.76
C ILE A 251 12.22 -22.41 6.86
N TYR A 252 12.29 -21.68 5.76
CA TYR A 252 11.82 -20.30 5.66
C TYR A 252 11.10 -20.09 4.33
N TYR A 253 9.89 -19.52 4.36
CA TYR A 253 8.99 -19.43 3.19
C TYR A 253 8.76 -20.78 2.46
N GLY A 254 8.74 -21.87 3.23
CA GLY A 254 8.56 -23.24 2.71
C GLY A 254 9.79 -23.79 1.97
N VAL A 255 10.89 -23.05 1.91
CA VAL A 255 12.17 -23.53 1.38
C VAL A 255 13.01 -24.10 2.51
N ASP A 256 13.51 -25.32 2.34
CA ASP A 256 14.47 -25.93 3.25
C ASP A 256 15.90 -25.46 2.92
N TYR A 257 16.36 -24.46 3.67
CA TYR A 257 17.74 -23.96 3.59
C TYR A 257 18.71 -24.83 4.40
N GLY A 258 18.20 -25.60 5.39
CA GLY A 258 19.03 -26.45 6.23
C GLY A 258 19.68 -27.63 5.50
N SER A 259 19.11 -28.05 4.36
CA SER A 259 19.69 -29.08 3.49
C SER A 259 20.61 -28.54 2.39
N ARG A 260 20.79 -27.21 2.31
CA ARG A 260 21.61 -26.57 1.28
C ARG A 260 23.04 -26.31 1.78
N PRO A 261 24.05 -26.32 0.88
CA PRO A 261 25.37 -25.77 1.20
C PRO A 261 25.26 -24.33 1.71
N GLU A 262 26.13 -23.92 2.63
CA GLU A 262 26.09 -22.57 3.23
C GLU A 262 26.16 -21.45 2.17
N ALA A 263 26.96 -21.64 1.11
CA ALA A 263 27.05 -20.73 -0.02
C ALA A 263 25.71 -20.53 -0.77
N ASP A 264 24.82 -21.52 -0.71
CA ASP A 264 23.48 -21.51 -1.33
C ASP A 264 22.38 -21.13 -0.32
N ALA A 265 22.75 -20.90 0.94
CA ALA A 265 21.90 -20.43 2.03
C ALA A 265 22.19 -18.98 2.45
N ASP A 266 23.21 -18.34 1.86
CA ASP A 266 23.52 -16.93 2.05
C ASP A 266 22.47 -16.05 1.35
N LEU A 267 21.58 -15.46 2.15
CA LEU A 267 20.46 -14.62 1.72
C LEU A 267 20.90 -13.24 1.20
N THR A 268 22.18 -12.89 1.29
CA THR A 268 22.68 -11.64 0.70
C THR A 268 22.70 -11.71 -0.83
N TRP A 269 22.72 -12.91 -1.42
CA TRP A 269 22.78 -13.11 -2.86
C TRP A 269 21.40 -13.38 -3.46
N TYR A 270 21.02 -12.59 -4.48
CA TYR A 270 19.74 -12.77 -5.18
C TYR A 270 19.52 -14.20 -5.70
N ARG A 271 20.56 -14.81 -6.29
CA ARG A 271 20.52 -16.18 -6.84
C ARG A 271 20.11 -17.26 -5.82
N ASN A 272 20.29 -17.00 -4.53
CA ASN A 272 19.99 -17.97 -3.47
C ASN A 272 18.54 -17.92 -2.98
N ILE A 273 17.73 -16.96 -3.48
CA ILE A 273 16.35 -16.73 -3.06
C ILE A 273 15.40 -17.19 -4.17
N PRO A 274 14.87 -18.44 -4.13
CA PRO A 274 14.14 -19.02 -5.25
C PRO A 274 12.66 -18.62 -5.33
N VAL A 275 12.08 -18.14 -4.23
CA VAL A 275 10.64 -17.86 -4.11
C VAL A 275 10.40 -16.43 -3.62
N PRO A 276 9.21 -15.86 -3.83
CA PRO A 276 8.88 -14.55 -3.29
C PRO A 276 9.07 -14.50 -1.78
N THR A 277 9.96 -13.62 -1.31
CA THR A 277 10.38 -13.60 0.10
C THR A 277 10.63 -12.18 0.60
N SER A 278 10.20 -11.91 1.84
CA SER A 278 10.54 -10.70 2.60
C SER A 278 11.54 -11.03 3.72
N TYR A 279 12.47 -10.12 3.99
CA TYR A 279 13.39 -10.18 5.11
C TYR A 279 13.44 -8.83 5.81
N MET A 280 12.92 -8.75 7.03
CA MET A 280 12.97 -7.56 7.88
C MET A 280 14.07 -7.77 8.92
N ALA A 281 15.10 -6.93 8.92
CA ALA A 281 16.18 -7.01 9.91
C ALA A 281 15.65 -6.79 11.33
N ILE A 282 16.14 -7.58 12.28
CA ILE A 282 15.73 -7.50 13.68
C ILE A 282 16.91 -7.01 14.54
N GLY A 283 16.68 -5.97 15.35
CA GLY A 283 17.58 -5.58 16.45
C GLY A 283 18.92 -5.00 16.01
N SER A 284 18.97 -4.22 14.92
CA SER A 284 20.18 -3.52 14.47
C SER A 284 20.28 -2.13 15.09
N ASP A 285 21.45 -1.81 15.63
CA ASP A 285 21.82 -0.49 16.20
C ASP A 285 22.55 0.39 15.16
N GLU A 286 22.71 -0.11 13.93
CA GLU A 286 23.39 0.60 12.84
C GLU A 286 22.41 1.37 11.94
N ASN A 287 22.91 2.44 11.33
CA ASN A 287 22.10 3.43 10.61
C ASN A 287 22.00 3.18 9.10
N PHE A 288 22.47 2.05 8.58
CA PHE A 288 22.64 1.88 7.13
C PHE A 288 22.17 0.51 6.61
N PHE A 289 22.02 0.39 5.30
CA PHE A 289 21.94 -0.86 4.53
C PHE A 289 22.03 -0.52 3.04
N GLY A 290 22.17 -1.51 2.17
CA GLY A 290 22.28 -1.23 0.74
C GLY A 290 22.42 -2.43 -0.15
N GLY A 291 22.84 -2.18 -1.38
CA GLY A 291 23.10 -3.21 -2.39
C GLY A 291 24.37 -2.90 -3.18
N TYR A 292 25.02 -3.97 -3.64
CA TYR A 292 26.27 -3.91 -4.41
C TYR A 292 26.20 -4.86 -5.61
N ASP A 293 26.40 -4.30 -6.79
CA ASP A 293 26.58 -5.01 -8.04
C ASP A 293 28.08 -5.32 -8.23
N HIS A 294 28.44 -6.60 -8.10
CA HIS A 294 29.81 -7.06 -8.29
C HIS A 294 30.24 -7.08 -9.76
N ALA A 295 29.32 -7.02 -10.72
CA ALA A 295 29.63 -6.94 -12.15
C ALA A 295 29.95 -5.49 -12.56
N ALA A 296 29.19 -4.52 -12.05
CA ALA A 296 29.44 -3.09 -12.28
C ALA A 296 30.48 -2.49 -11.34
N GLU A 297 30.87 -3.20 -10.28
CA GLU A 297 31.67 -2.69 -9.16
C GLU A 297 31.07 -1.41 -8.56
N ALA A 298 29.74 -1.35 -8.45
CA ALA A 298 28.99 -0.17 -8.03
C ALA A 298 27.79 -0.57 -7.16
N GLY A 299 27.29 0.34 -6.36
CA GLY A 299 26.18 0.09 -5.45
C GLY A 299 25.62 1.37 -4.87
N PHE A 300 24.73 1.23 -3.90
CA PHE A 300 24.23 2.35 -3.10
C PHE A 300 24.10 1.96 -1.64
N VAL A 301 24.10 2.99 -0.80
CA VAL A 301 23.80 2.86 0.62
C VAL A 301 22.69 3.83 1.01
N HIS A 302 21.72 3.31 1.74
CA HIS A 302 20.72 4.10 2.45
C HIS A 302 21.20 4.31 3.89
N VAL A 303 21.05 5.54 4.39
CA VAL A 303 21.42 5.93 5.75
C VAL A 303 20.26 6.69 6.41
N ALA A 304 19.85 6.25 7.60
CA ALA A 304 18.87 6.92 8.46
C ALA A 304 19.10 6.58 9.94
N ASP A 305 18.75 7.49 10.85
CA ASP A 305 18.86 7.24 12.30
C ASP A 305 17.94 6.08 12.71
N HIS A 306 18.51 4.95 13.15
CA HIS A 306 17.76 3.75 13.54
C HIS A 306 16.76 3.99 14.67
N ARG A 307 16.90 5.06 15.46
CA ARG A 307 15.93 5.41 16.53
C ARG A 307 14.63 5.96 15.98
N ILE A 308 14.66 6.51 14.76
CA ILE A 308 13.49 7.01 14.03
C ILE A 308 13.13 6.03 12.91
N SER A 309 14.12 5.50 12.20
CA SER A 309 13.98 4.55 11.09
C SER A 309 14.63 3.19 11.42
N PRO A 310 14.07 2.40 12.35
CA PRO A 310 14.66 1.12 12.72
C PRO A 310 14.54 0.07 11.60
N GLY A 311 13.50 0.16 10.76
CA GLY A 311 13.19 -0.84 9.76
C GLY A 311 14.17 -0.87 8.59
N LYS A 312 14.70 -2.07 8.31
CA LYS A 312 15.51 -2.39 7.14
C LYS A 312 14.94 -3.65 6.51
N LYS A 313 14.48 -3.58 5.28
CA LYS A 313 13.78 -4.70 4.61
C LYS A 313 14.40 -4.99 3.25
N LEU A 314 14.52 -6.28 2.93
CA LEU A 314 14.79 -6.81 1.60
C LEU A 314 13.55 -7.56 1.14
N TRP A 315 13.11 -7.34 -0.10
CA TRP A 315 12.08 -8.16 -0.73
C TRP A 315 12.40 -8.46 -2.19
N THR A 316 11.96 -9.61 -2.67
CA THR A 316 12.09 -10.03 -4.07
C THR A 316 11.02 -11.04 -4.47
N TRP A 317 10.69 -11.09 -5.76
CA TRP A 317 9.88 -12.16 -6.37
C TRP A 317 10.60 -13.52 -6.45
N GLY A 318 11.92 -13.55 -6.20
CA GLY A 318 12.77 -14.73 -6.29
C GLY A 318 13.29 -15.03 -7.71
N GLY A 319 14.31 -15.89 -7.79
CA GLY A 319 15.05 -16.24 -9.00
C GLY A 319 14.55 -17.50 -9.72
N HIS A 320 13.25 -17.82 -9.66
CA HIS A 320 12.68 -19.00 -10.34
C HIS A 320 11.51 -18.61 -11.27
N GLU A 321 10.92 -19.58 -11.97
CA GLU A 321 9.85 -19.43 -12.97
C GLU A 321 8.72 -18.47 -12.55
N PHE A 322 8.21 -18.60 -11.31
CA PHE A 322 7.20 -17.68 -10.76
C PHE A 322 7.69 -16.22 -10.75
N GLY A 323 8.88 -15.96 -10.21
CA GLY A 323 9.44 -14.61 -10.14
C GLY A 323 9.79 -14.05 -11.52
N HIS A 324 10.29 -14.89 -12.45
CA HIS A 324 10.52 -14.48 -13.82
C HIS A 324 9.24 -14.07 -14.56
N ALA A 325 8.12 -14.75 -14.31
CA ALA A 325 6.84 -14.35 -14.86
C ALA A 325 6.38 -12.99 -14.33
N TRP A 326 6.52 -12.75 -13.02
CA TRP A 326 6.22 -11.44 -12.44
C TRP A 326 7.06 -10.31 -13.04
N ASN A 327 8.36 -10.55 -13.28
CA ASN A 327 9.21 -9.56 -13.96
C ASN A 327 8.67 -9.23 -15.37
N ARG A 328 8.25 -10.23 -16.16
CA ARG A 328 7.63 -10.01 -17.50
C ARG A 328 6.30 -9.26 -17.43
N ASN A 329 5.58 -9.33 -16.32
CA ASN A 329 4.35 -8.57 -16.12
C ASN A 329 4.60 -7.11 -15.73
N LEU A 330 5.78 -6.78 -15.23
CA LEU A 330 6.12 -5.47 -14.67
C LEU A 330 7.08 -4.65 -15.56
N THR A 331 7.77 -5.30 -16.50
CA THR A 331 8.58 -4.67 -17.54
C THR A 331 8.55 -5.54 -18.80
N ASP A 332 9.07 -5.01 -19.91
CA ASP A 332 9.31 -5.78 -21.13
C ASP A 332 10.72 -6.41 -21.10
N ASP A 333 11.76 -5.59 -20.86
CA ASP A 333 13.17 -6.01 -21.07
C ASP A 333 14.14 -5.67 -19.91
N ASP A 334 13.71 -4.97 -18.85
CA ASP A 334 14.64 -4.43 -17.84
C ASP A 334 15.18 -5.50 -16.84
N GLY A 335 14.47 -6.61 -16.71
CA GLY A 335 14.88 -7.78 -15.92
C GLY A 335 14.41 -7.79 -14.45
N PRO A 336 15.01 -8.64 -13.60
CA PRO A 336 14.63 -8.76 -12.20
C PRO A 336 15.12 -7.60 -11.35
N TYR A 337 14.44 -7.38 -10.23
CA TYR A 337 14.80 -6.38 -9.23
C TYR A 337 14.59 -6.91 -7.80
N ILE A 338 15.18 -6.21 -6.84
CA ILE A 338 14.89 -6.33 -5.41
C ILE A 338 14.38 -4.99 -4.86
N GLU A 339 13.69 -5.05 -3.74
CA GLU A 339 13.24 -3.88 -2.98
C GLU A 339 14.03 -3.81 -1.68
N LEU A 340 14.76 -2.71 -1.49
CA LEU A 340 15.49 -2.37 -0.27
C LEU A 340 14.75 -1.20 0.40
N MET A 341 14.10 -1.47 1.52
CA MET A 341 13.16 -0.52 2.13
C MET A 341 13.58 -0.06 3.52
N ALA A 342 13.40 1.24 3.81
CA ALA A 342 13.67 1.86 5.11
C ALA A 342 12.37 2.27 5.80
N GLY A 343 12.08 1.71 6.97
CA GLY A 343 10.83 1.89 7.73
C GLY A 343 10.99 2.87 8.90
N VAL A 344 9.99 3.73 9.14
CA VAL A 344 10.02 4.78 10.19
C VAL A 344 8.98 4.53 11.28
N TYR A 345 9.41 4.56 12.54
CA TYR A 345 8.66 4.15 13.74
C TYR A 345 8.19 2.68 13.71
N THR A 346 8.80 1.86 12.86
CA THR A 346 8.50 0.43 12.71
C THR A 346 9.70 -0.31 12.11
N ASP A 347 9.89 -1.56 12.52
CA ASP A 347 10.86 -2.48 11.93
C ASP A 347 10.22 -3.64 11.13
N ASN A 348 8.89 -3.77 11.12
CA ASN A 348 8.17 -4.81 10.38
C ASN A 348 6.95 -4.25 9.63
N GLN A 349 6.27 -5.10 8.87
CA GLN A 349 5.08 -4.77 8.12
C GLN A 349 3.98 -5.83 8.30
N PRO A 350 2.72 -5.41 8.51
CA PRO A 350 2.31 -4.03 8.81
C PRO A 350 2.62 -3.68 10.28
N ASP A 351 3.36 -2.60 10.58
CA ASP A 351 3.24 -1.92 11.88
C ASP A 351 2.95 -0.43 11.68
N PHE A 352 1.83 0.03 12.23
CA PHE A 352 1.39 1.42 12.14
C PHE A 352 1.77 2.18 13.41
N SER A 353 2.11 3.46 13.29
CA SER A 353 2.23 4.41 14.40
C SER A 353 1.00 5.33 14.45
N PHE A 354 0.87 6.11 15.52
CA PHE A 354 -0.19 7.10 15.69
C PHE A 354 0.28 8.50 15.31
N LEU A 355 -0.63 9.32 14.78
CA LEU A 355 -0.45 10.73 14.48
C LEU A 355 -1.63 11.50 15.09
N ALA A 356 -1.36 12.33 16.10
CA ALA A 356 -2.37 13.09 16.82
C ALA A 356 -3.04 14.15 15.91
N PRO A 357 -4.24 14.67 16.27
CA PRO A 357 -4.90 15.71 15.49
C PRO A 357 -4.00 16.92 15.28
N TYR A 358 -3.83 17.34 14.04
CA TYR A 358 -3.01 18.49 13.65
C TYR A 358 -1.50 18.37 13.95
N GLU A 359 -1.03 17.18 14.31
CA GLU A 359 0.40 16.87 14.46
C GLU A 359 1.07 16.82 13.08
N THR A 360 2.30 17.33 13.00
CA THR A 360 3.22 17.12 11.87
C THR A 360 4.47 16.42 12.37
N ARG A 361 4.83 15.29 11.75
CA ARG A 361 6.12 14.62 11.97
C ARG A 361 7.07 14.89 10.84
N VAL A 362 8.33 15.11 11.17
CA VAL A 362 9.42 15.38 10.22
C VAL A 362 10.56 14.43 10.50
N PHE A 363 11.13 13.85 9.44
CA PHE A 363 12.31 12.99 9.52
C PHE A 363 13.08 13.04 8.19
N GLN A 364 14.29 12.50 8.20
CA GLN A 364 15.21 12.55 7.06
C GLN A 364 15.79 11.18 6.74
N HIS A 365 15.87 10.88 5.44
CA HIS A 365 16.61 9.74 4.91
C HIS A 365 17.70 10.23 3.94
N SER A 366 18.77 9.47 3.80
CA SER A 366 19.85 9.76 2.86
C SER A 366 20.17 8.55 2.01
N LEU A 367 20.44 8.77 0.72
CA LEU A 367 20.81 7.73 -0.24
C LEU A 367 21.99 8.24 -1.08
N TRP A 368 23.02 7.42 -1.26
CA TRP A 368 24.14 7.79 -2.15
C TRP A 368 24.79 6.56 -2.81
N PRO A 369 25.25 6.69 -4.08
CA PRO A 369 25.96 5.63 -4.77
C PRO A 369 27.42 5.55 -4.35
N PHE A 370 28.01 4.37 -4.43
CA PHE A 370 29.43 4.14 -4.20
C PHE A 370 29.99 3.08 -5.16
N ARG A 371 31.32 2.95 -5.24
CA ARG A 371 31.97 2.04 -6.19
C ARG A 371 33.25 1.40 -5.69
N ARG A 372 33.59 0.24 -6.27
CA ARG A 372 34.85 -0.54 -6.19
C ARG A 372 35.23 -1.09 -4.81
N VAL A 373 34.68 -0.55 -3.72
CA VAL A 373 35.04 -0.98 -2.36
C VAL A 373 34.41 -2.31 -1.95
N GLY A 374 33.36 -2.78 -2.63
CA GLY A 374 32.60 -3.97 -2.22
C GLY A 374 31.45 -3.62 -1.25
N PRO A 375 30.68 -4.61 -0.76
CA PRO A 375 29.60 -4.35 0.20
C PRO A 375 30.16 -3.73 1.48
N LEU A 376 29.54 -2.64 1.92
CA LEU A 376 29.98 -1.86 3.07
C LEU A 376 29.69 -2.59 4.38
N GLU A 377 30.60 -2.45 5.34
CA GLU A 377 30.46 -3.00 6.70
C GLU A 377 30.16 -1.91 7.74
N ARG A 378 30.38 -0.64 7.38
CA ARG A 378 29.85 0.52 8.08
C ARG A 378 29.66 1.70 7.12
N ALA A 379 28.62 2.51 7.34
CA ALA A 379 28.41 3.73 6.58
C ALA A 379 27.77 4.87 7.40
N THR A 380 28.12 6.10 7.06
CA THR A 380 27.49 7.34 7.49
C THR A 380 27.02 8.13 6.25
N VAL A 381 26.43 9.31 6.46
CA VAL A 381 26.11 10.22 5.34
C VAL A 381 27.35 10.79 4.66
N GLU A 382 28.54 10.72 5.29
CA GLU A 382 29.79 11.30 4.77
C GLU A 382 30.75 10.24 4.20
N ALA A 383 30.83 9.06 4.80
CA ALA A 383 31.82 8.03 4.45
C ALA A 383 31.28 6.60 4.62
N GLY A 384 31.80 5.67 3.84
CA GLY A 384 31.55 4.23 3.94
C GLY A 384 32.84 3.45 3.93
N VAL A 385 32.88 2.34 4.69
CA VAL A 385 34.06 1.48 4.80
C VAL A 385 33.73 0.01 4.60
N SER A 386 34.73 -0.71 4.09
CA SER A 386 34.77 -2.17 4.01
C SER A 386 36.16 -2.64 4.46
N LEU A 387 36.20 -3.69 5.26
CA LEU A 387 37.40 -4.31 5.82
C LEU A 387 37.26 -5.83 5.73
N ARG A 388 37.64 -6.39 4.58
CA ARG A 388 37.55 -7.83 4.34
C ARG A 388 38.86 -8.52 4.74
N VAL A 389 38.77 -9.50 5.63
CA VAL A 389 39.91 -10.32 6.04
C VAL A 389 39.73 -11.75 5.55
N ALA A 390 40.64 -12.22 4.70
CA ALA A 390 40.66 -13.58 4.18
C ALA A 390 42.11 -14.02 3.90
N ASP A 391 42.43 -15.28 4.15
CA ASP A 391 43.72 -15.91 3.83
C ASP A 391 44.96 -15.10 4.29
N GLY A 392 44.88 -14.52 5.49
CA GLY A 392 45.95 -13.69 6.06
C GLY A 392 46.15 -12.35 5.38
N ARG A 393 45.15 -11.84 4.64
CA ARG A 393 45.15 -10.52 4.00
C ARG A 393 43.97 -9.70 4.46
N ALA A 394 44.16 -8.39 4.59
CA ALA A 394 43.10 -7.41 4.80
C ALA A 394 42.97 -6.52 3.56
N ARG A 395 41.75 -6.44 3.00
CA ARG A 395 41.39 -5.48 1.96
C ARG A 395 40.60 -4.34 2.59
N VAL A 396 41.21 -3.16 2.62
CA VAL A 396 40.64 -1.90 3.11
C VAL A 396 40.01 -1.17 1.95
N GLY A 397 38.73 -0.84 2.04
CA GLY A 397 38.03 0.00 1.08
C GLY A 397 37.35 1.18 1.78
N VAL A 398 37.57 2.40 1.28
CA VAL A 398 36.97 3.65 1.79
C VAL A 398 36.34 4.42 0.64
N CYS A 399 35.09 4.82 0.79
CA CYS A 399 34.35 5.69 -0.13
C CYS A 399 33.70 6.85 0.62
N VAL A 400 33.35 7.92 -0.09
CA VAL A 400 32.82 9.16 0.49
C VAL A 400 31.69 9.72 -0.37
N SER A 401 30.72 10.37 0.25
CA SER A 401 29.58 10.99 -0.46
C SER A 401 29.91 12.36 -1.05
N ARG A 402 31.03 12.97 -0.65
CA ARG A 402 31.51 14.27 -1.14
C ARG A 402 33.04 14.30 -1.18
N ARG A 403 33.60 15.26 -1.91
CA ARG A 403 35.05 15.46 -1.96
C ARG A 403 35.59 15.81 -0.57
N LEU A 404 36.63 15.12 -0.14
CA LEU A 404 37.39 15.39 1.08
C LEU A 404 38.87 15.51 0.71
N GLU A 405 39.46 16.67 0.96
CA GLU A 405 40.88 16.91 0.76
C GLU A 405 41.64 16.51 2.02
N GLY A 406 42.79 15.84 1.86
CA GLY A 406 43.66 15.44 2.97
C GLY A 406 42.98 14.55 4.02
N ALA A 407 42.08 13.65 3.63
CA ALA A 407 41.46 12.70 4.55
C ALA A 407 42.51 11.68 5.04
N THR A 408 42.47 11.34 6.33
CA THR A 408 43.37 10.34 6.93
C THR A 408 42.68 8.99 7.03
N ILE A 409 43.38 7.92 6.69
CA ILE A 409 42.89 6.53 6.80
C ILE A 409 43.88 5.78 7.69
N HIS A 410 43.37 5.25 8.80
CA HIS A 410 44.16 4.47 9.76
C HIS A 410 43.59 3.07 9.91
N LEU A 411 44.45 2.05 9.83
CA LEU A 411 44.13 0.69 10.25
C LEU A 411 45.05 0.30 11.41
N ALA A 412 44.49 0.03 12.57
CA ALA A 412 45.22 -0.44 13.74
C ALA A 412 44.92 -1.93 14.01
N GLY A 413 45.92 -2.66 14.49
CA GLY A 413 45.78 -4.02 15.03
C GLY A 413 46.34 -4.12 16.45
N PRO A 414 46.41 -5.33 17.04
CA PRO A 414 46.84 -5.51 18.44
C PRO A 414 48.28 -5.05 18.73
N ALA A 415 49.16 -5.10 17.72
CA ALA A 415 50.57 -4.74 17.82
C ALA A 415 50.86 -3.27 17.46
N GLY A 416 49.83 -2.47 17.18
CA GLY A 416 49.95 -1.08 16.77
C GLY A 416 49.41 -0.81 15.37
N GLU A 417 49.89 0.26 14.76
CA GLU A 417 49.44 0.72 13.45
C GLU A 417 49.89 -0.22 12.31
N LEU A 418 48.96 -0.54 11.41
CA LEU A 418 49.18 -1.37 10.21
C LEU A 418 49.10 -0.55 8.92
N LEU A 419 48.36 0.56 8.92
CA LEU A 419 48.22 1.48 7.80
C LEU A 419 47.96 2.90 8.32
N GLU A 420 48.69 3.88 7.80
CA GLU A 420 48.36 5.30 7.86
C GLU A 420 48.56 5.92 6.47
N ARG A 421 47.52 6.59 5.96
CA ARG A 421 47.54 7.28 4.67
C ARG A 421 46.78 8.59 4.75
N THR A 422 47.34 9.63 4.15
CA THR A 422 46.61 10.87 3.85
C THR A 422 46.32 10.93 2.37
N VAL A 423 45.04 10.98 2.00
CA VAL A 423 44.59 10.92 0.61
C VAL A 423 43.41 11.86 0.36
N ASP A 424 43.31 12.37 -0.85
CA ASP A 424 42.12 13.09 -1.28
C ASP A 424 41.06 12.10 -1.76
N LEU A 425 39.92 12.05 -1.07
CA LEU A 425 38.79 11.19 -1.42
C LEU A 425 37.73 11.98 -2.19
N ALA A 426 37.04 11.29 -3.10
CA ALA A 426 35.86 11.83 -3.78
C ALA A 426 34.90 10.67 -4.10
N PRO A 427 33.61 10.93 -4.38
CA PRO A 427 32.67 9.87 -4.80
C PRO A 427 33.22 9.03 -5.95
N GLU A 428 33.85 9.70 -6.92
CA GLU A 428 34.49 9.07 -8.06
C GLU A 428 35.85 8.39 -7.75
N ARG A 429 36.46 8.68 -6.61
CA ARG A 429 37.82 8.24 -6.25
C ARG A 429 37.84 7.59 -4.87
N PRO A 430 37.40 6.33 -4.76
CA PRO A 430 37.53 5.55 -3.53
C PRO A 430 38.99 5.15 -3.29
N PHE A 431 39.32 4.87 -2.04
CA PHE A 431 40.61 4.30 -1.64
C PHE A 431 40.47 2.79 -1.43
N ILE A 432 41.38 2.01 -2.00
CA ILE A 432 41.42 0.55 -1.86
C ILE A 432 42.89 0.14 -1.67
N GLU A 433 43.19 -0.56 -0.59
CA GLU A 433 44.53 -1.08 -0.31
C GLU A 433 44.42 -2.52 0.24
N GLU A 434 45.32 -3.39 -0.21
CA GLU A 434 45.44 -4.76 0.30
C GLU A 434 46.74 -4.92 1.09
N LEU A 435 46.61 -5.49 2.28
CA LEU A 435 47.69 -5.62 3.25
C LEU A 435 47.83 -7.09 3.63
N ILE A 436 49.06 -7.57 3.76
CA ILE A 436 49.33 -8.88 4.36
C ILE A 436 49.30 -8.69 5.88
N LEU A 437 48.46 -9.45 6.55
CA LEU A 437 48.33 -9.40 8.00
C LEU A 437 49.43 -10.22 8.68
N PRO A 438 49.95 -9.77 9.84
CA PRO A 438 50.74 -10.63 10.71
C PRO A 438 49.98 -11.92 11.08
N ALA A 439 50.70 -13.01 11.27
CA ALA A 439 50.09 -14.29 11.64
C ALA A 439 49.24 -14.15 12.91
N ARG A 440 48.02 -14.71 12.90
CA ARG A 440 47.05 -14.73 14.01
C ARG A 440 46.25 -13.44 14.27
N VAL A 441 46.24 -12.46 13.37
CA VAL A 441 45.32 -11.30 13.47
C VAL A 441 43.97 -11.67 12.84
N ALA A 442 42.90 -11.69 13.64
CA ALA A 442 41.55 -11.87 13.16
C ALA A 442 40.91 -10.52 12.76
N GLY A 443 39.83 -10.54 11.98
CA GLY A 443 39.15 -9.31 11.57
C GLY A 443 38.67 -8.44 12.76
N HIS A 444 38.20 -9.06 13.83
CA HIS A 444 37.74 -8.34 15.04
C HIS A 444 38.86 -7.73 15.88
N ASP A 445 40.12 -8.06 15.58
CA ASP A 445 41.30 -7.45 16.20
C ASP A 445 41.70 -6.13 15.52
N LEU A 446 41.08 -5.81 14.38
CA LEU A 446 41.37 -4.63 13.57
C LEU A 446 40.41 -3.49 13.87
N GLU A 447 40.91 -2.26 13.75
CA GLU A 447 40.11 -1.04 13.81
C GLU A 447 40.49 -0.13 12.65
N LEU A 448 39.52 0.12 11.76
CA LEU A 448 39.66 1.03 10.63
C LEU A 448 38.99 2.36 11.00
N SER A 449 39.70 3.48 10.88
CA SER A 449 39.12 4.81 11.03
C SER A 449 39.49 5.73 9.88
N VAL A 450 38.58 6.65 9.57
CA VAL A 450 38.75 7.67 8.54
C VAL A 450 38.52 9.03 9.17
N GLY A 451 39.51 9.90 9.11
CA GLY A 451 39.49 11.27 9.60
C GLY A 451 39.41 12.29 8.47
N SER A 452 38.85 13.47 8.76
CA SER A 452 39.03 14.67 7.94
C SER A 452 40.42 15.28 8.13
N SER A 453 40.80 16.20 7.26
CA SER A 453 42.02 17.01 7.40
C SER A 453 42.11 17.79 8.71
N GLU A 454 40.97 18.06 9.36
CA GLU A 454 40.87 18.76 10.64
C GLU A 454 40.94 17.81 11.85
N GLY A 455 41.16 16.51 11.64
CA GLY A 455 41.23 15.51 12.71
C GLY A 455 39.88 15.02 13.23
N ARG A 456 38.76 15.47 12.67
CA ARG A 456 37.42 14.92 12.98
C ARG A 456 37.29 13.51 12.39
N VAL A 457 37.03 12.51 13.23
CA VAL A 457 36.72 11.13 12.80
C VAL A 457 35.34 11.12 12.13
N LEU A 458 35.32 10.71 10.86
CA LEU A 458 34.11 10.64 10.03
C LEU A 458 33.42 9.28 10.14
N ILE A 459 34.21 8.23 10.28
CA ILE A 459 33.76 6.85 10.46
C ILE A 459 34.88 6.03 11.11
N ALA A 460 34.50 5.13 12.02
CA ALA A 460 35.39 4.14 12.60
C ALA A 460 34.66 2.79 12.63
N TYR A 461 35.37 1.69 12.39
CA TYR A 461 34.80 0.36 12.31
C TYR A 461 35.74 -0.68 12.89
N ARG A 462 35.21 -1.47 13.82
CA ARG A 462 35.83 -2.69 14.32
C ARG A 462 34.84 -3.83 14.08
N PRO A 463 35.19 -4.88 13.32
CA PRO A 463 34.35 -6.06 13.18
C PRO A 463 33.99 -6.64 14.54
N ALA A 464 32.72 -6.98 14.74
CA ALA A 464 32.32 -7.65 15.98
C ALA A 464 32.97 -9.05 16.04
N PRO A 465 33.38 -9.51 17.24
CA PRO A 465 33.80 -10.90 17.40
C PRO A 465 32.63 -11.84 17.07
N PRO A 466 32.90 -13.09 16.67
CA PRO A 466 31.86 -14.11 16.53
C PRO A 466 31.04 -14.20 17.82
N GLY A 467 29.77 -13.80 17.76
CA GLY A 467 28.87 -13.81 18.93
C GLY A 467 28.38 -15.23 19.25
N LYS A 468 28.05 -15.49 20.52
CA LYS A 468 27.22 -16.65 20.89
C LYS A 468 25.83 -16.45 20.30
N ASP A 469 25.24 -17.49 19.72
CA ASP A 469 23.88 -17.46 19.15
C ASP A 469 22.89 -16.86 20.18
N ALA A 470 22.42 -15.64 19.94
CA ALA A 470 21.30 -15.08 20.71
C ALA A 470 20.04 -15.89 20.37
N PRO A 471 19.10 -16.12 21.29
CA PRO A 471 17.89 -16.88 20.95
C PRO A 471 17.12 -16.20 19.82
N ILE A 472 16.65 -17.00 18.85
CA ILE A 472 15.79 -16.54 17.76
C ILE A 472 14.54 -15.89 18.38
N PRO A 473 14.17 -14.65 18.00
CA PRO A 473 12.97 -14.00 18.49
C PRO A 473 11.70 -14.84 18.24
N VAL A 474 10.81 -14.87 19.23
CA VAL A 474 9.55 -15.64 19.17
C VAL A 474 8.60 -15.02 18.15
N ALA A 475 7.93 -15.87 17.36
CA ALA A 475 6.92 -15.44 16.41
C ALA A 475 5.71 -14.77 17.10
N ALA A 476 5.04 -13.87 16.40
CA ALA A 476 3.84 -13.21 16.92
C ALA A 476 2.70 -14.23 17.18
N ALA A 477 1.87 -13.97 18.20
CA ALA A 477 0.71 -14.77 18.54
C ALA A 477 -0.60 -13.99 18.37
N ALA A 478 -1.66 -14.66 17.91
CA ALA A 478 -2.98 -14.04 17.78
C ALA A 478 -3.60 -13.80 19.18
N PRO A 479 -4.27 -12.66 19.40
CA PRO A 479 -4.96 -12.40 20.66
C PRO A 479 -6.15 -13.36 20.84
N PRO A 480 -6.48 -13.76 22.09
CA PRO A 480 -7.64 -14.59 22.37
C PRO A 480 -8.96 -13.84 22.09
N PRO A 481 -10.10 -14.54 21.92
CA PRO A 481 -11.40 -13.89 21.76
C PRO A 481 -11.78 -13.10 23.02
N PRO A 482 -12.62 -12.05 22.90
CA PRO A 482 -12.91 -11.13 24.01
C PRO A 482 -13.33 -11.81 25.33
N GLN A 483 -14.15 -12.86 25.24
CA GLN A 483 -14.68 -13.56 26.42
C GLN A 483 -13.58 -14.30 27.22
N GLU A 484 -12.49 -14.67 26.56
CA GLU A 484 -11.36 -15.40 27.15
C GLU A 484 -10.27 -14.47 27.68
N VAL A 485 -10.30 -13.18 27.31
CA VAL A 485 -9.37 -12.18 27.85
C VAL A 485 -9.69 -11.95 29.33
N ALA A 486 -8.67 -12.06 30.20
CA ALA A 486 -8.86 -12.07 31.65
C ALA A 486 -9.22 -10.69 32.23
N THR A 487 -8.58 -9.61 31.77
CA THR A 487 -8.67 -8.28 32.40
C THR A 487 -9.30 -7.24 31.47
N ILE A 488 -9.91 -6.21 32.06
CA ILE A 488 -10.43 -5.05 31.32
C ILE A 488 -9.30 -4.29 30.61
N GLU A 489 -8.12 -4.24 31.24
CA GLU A 489 -6.93 -3.64 30.64
C GLU A 489 -6.52 -4.34 29.35
N GLU A 490 -6.41 -5.67 29.37
CA GLU A 490 -6.02 -6.44 28.19
C GLU A 490 -7.08 -6.36 27.09
N LEU A 491 -8.37 -6.30 27.46
CA LEU A 491 -9.46 -6.05 26.50
C LEU A 491 -9.28 -4.69 25.81
N TYR A 492 -8.99 -3.64 26.57
CA TYR A 492 -8.75 -2.31 26.01
C TYR A 492 -7.53 -2.29 25.10
N LEU A 493 -6.40 -2.85 25.55
CA LEU A 493 -5.14 -2.88 24.78
C LEU A 493 -5.25 -3.72 23.51
N THR A 494 -5.94 -4.86 23.57
CA THR A 494 -6.23 -5.67 22.36
C THR A 494 -7.08 -4.88 21.37
N GLY A 495 -8.12 -4.17 21.84
CA GLY A 495 -8.92 -3.30 20.98
C GLY A 495 -8.08 -2.18 20.34
N LEU A 496 -7.20 -1.53 21.12
CA LEU A 496 -6.29 -0.50 20.61
C LEU A 496 -5.33 -1.06 19.55
N HIS A 497 -4.75 -2.24 19.80
CA HIS A 497 -3.90 -2.95 18.82
C HIS A 497 -4.65 -3.21 17.51
N LEU A 498 -5.88 -3.74 17.57
CA LEU A 498 -6.65 -4.00 16.36
C LEU A 498 -7.00 -2.73 15.57
N GLU A 499 -7.25 -1.60 16.25
CA GLU A 499 -7.49 -0.30 15.61
C GLU A 499 -6.21 0.28 14.99
N GLN A 500 -5.08 0.23 15.72
CA GLN A 500 -3.77 0.71 15.27
C GLN A 500 -3.39 0.09 13.92
N TYR A 501 -3.48 -1.23 13.81
CA TYR A 501 -3.10 -2.00 12.64
C TYR A 501 -4.19 -2.05 11.56
N ARG A 502 -5.32 -1.35 11.77
CA ARG A 502 -6.49 -1.35 10.87
C ARG A 502 -6.90 -2.77 10.49
N HIS A 503 -6.94 -3.66 11.48
CA HIS A 503 -6.94 -5.10 11.26
C HIS A 503 -8.14 -5.56 10.42
N ALA A 504 -7.90 -6.31 9.35
CA ALA A 504 -8.94 -6.65 8.38
C ALA A 504 -9.87 -7.80 8.83
N THR A 505 -9.37 -8.72 9.67
CA THR A 505 -10.08 -9.97 10.00
C THR A 505 -10.65 -9.99 11.43
N ARG A 506 -10.37 -8.97 12.23
CA ARG A 506 -10.81 -8.83 13.64
C ARG A 506 -11.15 -7.37 13.91
N ALA A 507 -12.18 -7.13 14.71
CA ALA A 507 -12.64 -5.79 15.05
C ALA A 507 -12.29 -5.47 16.52
N ALA A 508 -11.99 -4.19 16.80
CA ALA A 508 -11.72 -3.70 18.16
C ALA A 508 -12.99 -3.64 19.04
N GLU A 509 -14.12 -3.27 18.44
CA GLU A 509 -15.39 -3.01 19.13
C GLU A 509 -15.89 -4.16 20.05
N PRO A 510 -15.82 -5.45 19.66
CA PRO A 510 -16.17 -6.55 20.55
C PRO A 510 -15.38 -6.58 21.86
N TYR A 511 -14.10 -6.19 21.85
CA TYR A 511 -13.24 -6.18 23.04
C TYR A 511 -13.66 -5.05 23.99
N TRP A 512 -13.91 -3.85 23.48
CA TRP A 512 -14.39 -2.74 24.32
C TRP A 512 -15.81 -2.96 24.83
N ARG A 513 -16.68 -3.61 24.06
CA ARG A 513 -18.02 -4.00 24.56
C ARG A 513 -17.94 -5.00 25.69
N GLU A 514 -17.05 -5.98 25.58
CA GLU A 514 -16.83 -6.94 26.66
C GLU A 514 -16.24 -6.26 27.90
N ALA A 515 -15.33 -5.29 27.74
CA ALA A 515 -14.85 -4.46 28.83
C ALA A 515 -16.00 -3.72 29.54
N LEU A 516 -16.89 -3.07 28.78
CA LEU A 516 -18.05 -2.37 29.33
C LEU A 516 -19.13 -3.28 29.91
N ARG A 517 -19.21 -4.54 29.47
CA ARG A 517 -20.07 -5.54 30.12
C ARG A 517 -19.58 -5.85 31.53
N ARG A 518 -18.26 -5.81 31.76
CA ARG A 518 -17.62 -6.08 33.07
C ARG A 518 -17.57 -4.85 33.96
N ASP A 519 -17.21 -3.68 33.41
CA ASP A 519 -17.30 -2.37 34.08
C ASP A 519 -17.97 -1.35 33.15
N PRO A 520 -19.27 -1.09 33.32
CA PRO A 520 -20.01 -0.13 32.50
C PRO A 520 -19.46 1.30 32.52
N LEU A 521 -18.67 1.64 33.55
CA LEU A 521 -18.09 2.96 33.75
C LEU A 521 -16.58 2.99 33.46
N ASP A 522 -15.99 1.96 32.82
CA ASP A 522 -14.59 2.04 32.39
C ASP A 522 -14.42 3.22 31.41
N ALA A 523 -13.57 4.17 31.77
CA ALA A 523 -13.44 5.42 31.03
C ALA A 523 -12.77 5.22 29.66
N ARG A 524 -11.81 4.30 29.55
CA ARG A 524 -11.05 4.04 28.32
C ARG A 524 -11.93 3.38 27.27
N ALA A 525 -12.65 2.33 27.64
CA ALA A 525 -13.56 1.61 26.76
C ALA A 525 -14.78 2.46 26.36
N ASN A 526 -15.33 3.30 27.25
CA ASN A 526 -16.36 4.26 26.86
C ASN A 526 -15.82 5.33 25.90
N THR A 527 -14.59 5.82 26.11
CA THR A 527 -13.96 6.78 25.19
C THR A 527 -13.75 6.16 23.81
N ALA A 528 -13.19 4.95 23.74
CA ALA A 528 -12.95 4.24 22.49
C ALA A 528 -14.25 3.90 21.73
N LEU A 529 -15.28 3.41 22.42
CA LEU A 529 -16.60 3.19 21.80
C LEU A 529 -17.31 4.50 21.42
N GLY A 530 -17.10 5.57 22.17
CA GLY A 530 -17.58 6.90 21.82
C GLY A 530 -16.96 7.40 20.52
N GLU A 531 -15.64 7.25 20.37
CA GLU A 531 -14.92 7.58 19.13
C GLU A 531 -15.37 6.71 17.96
N TRP A 532 -15.57 5.41 18.21
CA TRP A 532 -16.13 4.48 17.22
C TRP A 532 -17.50 4.97 16.71
N HIS A 533 -18.41 5.37 17.60
CA HIS A 533 -19.69 5.97 17.22
C HIS A 533 -19.54 7.32 16.49
N LEU A 534 -18.62 8.18 16.94
CA LEU A 534 -18.37 9.49 16.36
C LEU A 534 -17.90 9.36 14.90
N ARG A 535 -16.94 8.47 14.63
CA ARG A 535 -16.42 8.18 13.28
C ARG A 535 -17.46 7.60 12.34
N ARG A 536 -18.54 7.02 12.88
CA ARG A 536 -19.71 6.52 12.14
C ARG A 536 -20.76 7.62 11.87
N GLY A 537 -20.61 8.81 12.45
CA GLY A 537 -21.62 9.87 12.40
C GLY A 537 -22.83 9.60 13.31
N GLU A 538 -22.66 8.77 14.34
CA GLU A 538 -23.68 8.46 15.36
C GLU A 538 -23.51 9.39 16.57
N PHE A 539 -23.59 10.71 16.32
CA PHE A 539 -23.19 11.76 17.27
C PHE A 539 -23.87 11.66 18.64
N GLN A 540 -25.15 11.27 18.69
CA GLN A 540 -25.88 11.10 19.95
C GLN A 540 -25.34 9.93 20.79
N ALA A 541 -25.02 8.81 20.14
CA ALA A 541 -24.47 7.64 20.82
C ALA A 541 -23.03 7.91 21.29
N ALA A 542 -22.26 8.65 20.48
CA ALA A 542 -20.93 9.11 20.86
C ALA A 542 -20.96 10.03 22.10
N GLU A 543 -21.82 11.05 22.10
CA GLU A 543 -22.02 11.96 23.23
C GLU A 543 -22.32 11.19 24.52
N ALA A 544 -23.27 10.26 24.49
CA ALA A 544 -23.64 9.47 25.65
C ALA A 544 -22.43 8.72 26.24
N ARG A 545 -21.62 8.10 25.38
CA ARG A 545 -20.40 7.38 25.80
C ARG A 545 -19.34 8.30 26.40
N PHE A 546 -19.08 9.45 25.77
CA PHE A 546 -18.12 10.41 26.31
C PHE A 546 -18.56 10.97 27.66
N ARG A 547 -19.85 11.30 27.83
CA ARG A 547 -20.38 11.75 29.12
C ARG A 547 -20.25 10.68 30.21
N THR A 548 -20.44 9.39 29.88
CA THR A 548 -20.18 8.28 30.82
C THR A 548 -18.69 8.16 31.16
N ALA A 549 -17.78 8.28 30.19
CA ALA A 549 -16.35 8.27 30.46
C ALA A 549 -15.95 9.43 31.38
N ILE A 550 -16.42 10.65 31.07
CA ILE A 550 -16.15 11.86 31.85
C ILE A 550 -16.68 11.72 33.28
N SER A 551 -17.89 11.18 33.48
CA SER A 551 -18.45 11.03 34.83
C SER A 551 -17.57 10.15 35.72
N ARG A 552 -16.96 9.10 35.18
CA ARG A 552 -15.96 8.29 35.89
C ARG A 552 -14.68 9.08 36.15
N LEU A 553 -14.13 9.73 35.12
CA LEU A 553 -12.86 10.46 35.20
C LEU A 553 -12.90 11.59 36.23
N VAL A 554 -14.03 12.29 36.35
CA VAL A 554 -14.19 13.43 37.23
C VAL A 554 -14.75 13.11 38.62
N ALA A 555 -15.14 11.85 38.86
CA ALA A 555 -15.80 11.44 40.11
C ALA A 555 -15.00 11.76 41.38
N ARG A 556 -13.66 11.76 41.28
CA ARG A 556 -12.75 12.07 42.40
C ARG A 556 -11.92 13.33 42.18
N ASN A 557 -11.64 13.67 40.93
CA ASN A 557 -10.81 14.80 40.56
C ASN A 557 -11.52 15.59 39.47
N ALA A 558 -11.92 16.83 39.74
CA ALA A 558 -12.61 17.67 38.73
C ALA A 558 -11.77 17.93 37.45
N ASN A 559 -10.47 17.64 37.50
CA ASN A 559 -9.50 17.82 36.43
C ASN A 559 -8.84 16.47 36.12
N PRO A 560 -9.30 15.74 35.09
CA PRO A 560 -8.68 14.48 34.72
C PRO A 560 -7.33 14.71 34.03
N LEU A 561 -6.42 13.72 34.17
CA LEU A 561 -5.12 13.71 33.49
C LEU A 561 -5.29 13.55 31.97
N ASP A 562 -6.26 12.73 31.56
CA ASP A 562 -6.58 12.46 30.16
C ASP A 562 -7.86 13.20 29.73
N GLY A 563 -7.72 14.04 28.71
CA GLY A 563 -8.75 14.93 28.18
C GLY A 563 -9.41 14.41 26.91
N THR A 564 -9.06 13.19 26.47
CA THR A 564 -9.54 12.61 25.21
C THR A 564 -11.06 12.63 25.13
N ALA A 565 -11.75 12.16 26.17
CA ALA A 565 -13.22 12.14 26.21
C ALA A 565 -13.84 13.54 26.13
N LEU A 566 -13.20 14.56 26.72
CA LEU A 566 -13.67 15.96 26.70
C LEU A 566 -13.53 16.56 25.30
N TYR A 567 -12.36 16.38 24.68
CA TYR A 567 -12.14 16.84 23.31
C TYR A 567 -13.11 16.19 22.33
N GLN A 568 -13.26 14.86 22.40
CA GLN A 568 -14.16 14.11 21.51
C GLN A 568 -15.64 14.44 21.78
N LEU A 569 -16.02 14.74 23.03
CA LEU A 569 -17.34 15.27 23.36
C LEU A 569 -17.59 16.61 22.67
N GLY A 570 -16.62 17.53 22.69
CA GLY A 570 -16.69 18.80 21.98
C GLY A 570 -16.95 18.62 20.49
N LEU A 571 -16.27 17.67 19.85
CA LEU A 571 -16.53 17.33 18.43
C LEU A 571 -17.96 16.83 18.21
N ALA A 572 -18.44 15.89 19.03
CA ALA A 572 -19.81 15.37 18.92
C ALA A 572 -20.87 16.47 19.08
N LEU A 573 -20.69 17.37 20.06
CA LEU A 573 -21.59 18.51 20.31
C LEU A 573 -21.55 19.52 19.16
N GLN A 574 -20.38 19.77 18.58
CA GLN A 574 -20.25 20.65 17.41
C GLN A 574 -21.00 20.09 16.19
N PHE A 575 -20.95 18.77 15.93
CA PHE A 575 -21.75 18.14 14.87
C PHE A 575 -23.26 18.21 15.12
N HIS A 576 -23.69 18.32 16.38
CA HIS A 576 -25.08 18.59 16.77
C HIS A 576 -25.45 20.08 16.73
N GLU A 577 -24.53 20.97 16.32
CA GLU A 577 -24.69 22.43 16.36
C GLU A 577 -24.96 22.99 17.79
N ARG A 578 -24.59 22.26 18.85
CA ARG A 578 -24.63 22.71 20.25
C ARG A 578 -23.31 23.41 20.61
N LEU A 579 -23.10 24.58 20.00
CA LEU A 579 -21.78 25.23 19.94
C LEU A 579 -21.25 25.69 21.29
N ASP A 580 -22.10 26.17 22.21
CA ASP A 580 -21.65 26.66 23.52
C ASP A 580 -21.16 25.50 24.41
N GLU A 581 -21.92 24.41 24.46
CA GLU A 581 -21.48 23.21 25.19
C GLU A 581 -20.24 22.57 24.56
N ALA A 582 -20.10 22.66 23.23
CA ALA A 582 -18.88 22.22 22.55
C ALA A 582 -17.68 23.05 22.98
N ASP A 583 -17.81 24.39 23.04
CA ASP A 583 -16.77 25.30 23.50
C ASP A 583 -16.38 25.02 24.96
N ASP A 584 -17.34 24.75 25.85
CA ASP A 584 -17.08 24.35 27.25
C ASP A 584 -16.27 23.05 27.34
N ALA A 585 -16.65 22.04 26.55
CA ALA A 585 -15.93 20.76 26.52
C ALA A 585 -14.50 20.92 25.98
N PHE A 586 -14.32 21.70 24.90
CA PHE A 586 -13.00 22.03 24.39
C PHE A 586 -12.18 22.85 25.39
N ALA A 587 -12.77 23.85 26.03
CA ALA A 587 -12.12 24.68 27.06
C ALA A 587 -11.60 23.84 28.21
N LYS A 588 -12.32 22.78 28.60
CA LYS A 588 -11.82 21.84 29.60
C LYS A 588 -10.69 20.97 29.06
N ALA A 589 -10.77 20.54 27.80
CA ALA A 589 -9.72 19.75 27.16
C ALA A 589 -8.39 20.53 26.99
N THR A 590 -8.42 21.87 26.92
CA THR A 590 -7.18 22.68 26.83
C THR A 590 -6.30 22.61 28.07
N TRP A 591 -6.82 22.07 29.19
CA TRP A 591 -6.06 21.92 30.44
C TRP A 591 -5.10 20.71 30.38
N ASN A 592 -5.11 19.96 29.28
CA ASN A 592 -4.29 18.77 29.09
C ASN A 592 -3.36 18.98 27.89
N GLN A 593 -2.05 18.86 28.10
CA GLN A 593 -1.04 19.17 27.09
C GLN A 593 -1.28 18.46 25.75
N ALA A 594 -1.64 17.18 25.79
CA ALA A 594 -1.86 16.36 24.59
C ALA A 594 -3.00 16.87 23.69
N TRP A 595 -3.97 17.60 24.24
CA TRP A 595 -5.15 18.10 23.53
C TRP A 595 -5.19 19.62 23.40
N GLN A 596 -4.23 20.34 24.01
CA GLN A 596 -4.24 21.78 24.12
C GLN A 596 -4.29 22.47 22.74
N ALA A 597 -3.39 22.10 21.83
CA ALA A 597 -3.33 22.69 20.49
C ALA A 597 -4.61 22.46 19.69
N ALA A 598 -5.07 21.19 19.63
CA ALA A 598 -6.27 20.82 18.89
C ALA A 598 -7.53 21.45 19.48
N ALA A 599 -7.67 21.48 20.81
CA ALA A 599 -8.82 22.07 21.48
C ALA A 599 -8.88 23.59 21.28
N TRP A 600 -7.77 24.32 21.46
CA TRP A 600 -7.72 25.76 21.20
C TRP A 600 -8.04 26.10 19.74
N TYR A 601 -7.57 25.30 18.79
CA TYR A 601 -7.94 25.45 17.38
C TYR A 601 -9.45 25.30 17.15
N ARG A 602 -10.11 24.30 17.77
CA ARG A 602 -11.57 24.16 17.67
C ARG A 602 -12.32 25.33 18.30
N ARG A 603 -11.85 25.84 19.45
CA ARG A 603 -12.41 27.05 20.08
C ARG A 603 -12.27 28.28 19.17
N ALA A 604 -11.14 28.41 18.47
CA ALA A 604 -10.96 29.49 17.49
C ALA A 604 -11.97 29.40 16.33
N GLN A 605 -12.25 28.19 15.84
CA GLN A 605 -13.30 27.98 14.83
C GLN A 605 -14.69 28.40 15.37
N LEU A 606 -15.03 28.05 16.61
CA LEU A 606 -16.31 28.44 17.22
C LEU A 606 -16.41 29.96 17.45
N ALA A 607 -15.36 30.61 17.92
CA ALA A 607 -15.29 32.07 18.01
C ALA A 607 -15.45 32.74 16.64
N GLY A 608 -14.81 32.18 15.60
CA GLY A 608 -14.99 32.63 14.21
C GLY A 608 -16.43 32.49 13.73
N ARG A 609 -17.11 31.38 14.05
CA ARG A 609 -18.54 31.16 13.74
C ARG A 609 -19.45 32.20 14.40
N ARG A 610 -19.06 32.74 15.56
CA ARG A 610 -19.75 33.84 16.26
C ARG A 610 -19.35 35.23 15.76
N GLY A 611 -18.37 35.33 14.85
CA GLY A 611 -17.82 36.59 14.36
C GLY A 611 -16.87 37.28 15.36
N GLU A 612 -16.45 36.57 16.41
CA GLU A 612 -15.60 37.07 17.51
C GLU A 612 -14.11 36.98 17.12
N TRP A 613 -13.71 37.67 16.06
CA TRP A 613 -12.40 37.52 15.42
C TRP A 613 -11.20 37.77 16.36
N ALA A 614 -11.32 38.70 17.31
CA ALA A 614 -10.26 38.95 18.29
C ALA A 614 -10.08 37.78 19.27
N ALA A 615 -11.19 37.18 19.73
CA ALA A 615 -11.15 35.99 20.57
C ALA A 615 -10.64 34.77 19.79
N ALA A 616 -11.02 34.64 18.51
CA ALA A 616 -10.50 33.63 17.61
C ALA A 616 -8.98 33.74 17.46
N LEU A 617 -8.45 34.95 17.24
CA LEU A 617 -7.00 35.20 17.16
C LEU A 617 -6.28 34.79 18.45
N SER A 618 -6.82 35.16 19.62
CA SER A 618 -6.25 34.74 20.91
C SER A 618 -6.23 33.22 21.06
N CYS A 619 -7.31 32.51 20.72
CA CYS A 619 -7.34 31.05 20.75
C CYS A 619 -6.30 30.44 19.79
N ILE A 620 -6.10 31.03 18.60
CA ILE A 620 -5.10 30.58 17.63
C ILE A 620 -3.68 30.74 18.16
N ASP A 621 -3.39 31.87 18.82
CA ASP A 621 -2.07 32.11 19.40
C ASP A 621 -1.75 31.02 20.46
N HIS A 622 -2.71 30.68 21.34
CA HIS A 622 -2.53 29.55 22.29
C HIS A 622 -2.38 28.20 21.60
N ALA A 623 -3.08 27.95 20.49
CA ALA A 623 -2.94 26.73 19.72
C ALA A 623 -1.53 26.59 19.12
N LEU A 624 -0.96 27.70 18.62
CA LEU A 624 0.37 27.77 18.04
C LEU A 624 1.49 27.76 19.10
N GLU A 625 1.24 28.31 20.29
CA GLU A 625 2.14 28.16 21.44
C GLU A 625 2.28 26.69 21.86
N ALA A 626 1.16 25.94 21.85
CA ALA A 626 1.16 24.52 22.16
C ALA A 626 1.72 23.65 21.02
N ASN A 627 1.54 24.07 19.76
CA ASN A 627 2.06 23.39 18.57
C ASN A 627 2.37 24.40 17.44
N GLY A 628 3.62 24.84 17.37
CA GLY A 628 4.06 25.80 16.34
C GLY A 628 3.99 25.27 14.90
N ALA A 629 3.91 23.95 14.72
CA ALA A 629 3.78 23.31 13.41
C ALA A 629 2.31 23.10 12.97
N HIS A 630 1.33 23.60 13.74
CA HIS A 630 -0.10 23.42 13.45
C HIS A 630 -0.55 24.22 12.21
N ALA A 631 -0.42 23.61 11.03
CA ALA A 631 -0.70 24.22 9.73
C ALA A 631 -2.09 24.89 9.65
N ALA A 632 -3.15 24.17 10.05
CA ALA A 632 -4.51 24.69 9.99
C ALA A 632 -4.76 25.90 10.91
N ALA A 633 -4.08 25.98 12.06
CA ALA A 633 -4.16 27.13 12.96
C ALA A 633 -3.43 28.34 12.38
N SER A 634 -2.26 28.13 11.75
CA SER A 634 -1.54 29.20 11.02
C SER A 634 -2.37 29.75 9.85
N ASN A 635 -3.04 28.88 9.09
CA ASN A 635 -3.89 29.30 7.97
C ASN A 635 -5.14 30.05 8.45
N LEU A 636 -5.76 29.56 9.53
CA LEU A 636 -6.87 30.28 10.16
C LEU A 636 -6.41 31.63 10.73
N ARG A 637 -5.17 31.74 11.25
CA ARG A 637 -4.59 33.02 11.70
C ARG A 637 -4.57 34.05 10.58
N ALA A 638 -4.08 33.66 9.39
CA ALA A 638 -4.06 34.53 8.22
C ALA A 638 -5.48 34.99 7.85
N SER A 639 -6.44 34.06 7.86
CA SER A 639 -7.86 34.37 7.59
C SER A 639 -8.43 35.36 8.62
N VAL A 640 -8.22 35.12 9.92
CA VAL A 640 -8.71 35.97 11.01
C VAL A 640 -8.08 37.36 11.00
N LEU A 641 -6.78 37.46 10.72
CA LEU A 641 -6.10 38.77 10.57
C LEU A 641 -6.71 39.59 9.43
N ARG A 642 -7.04 38.97 8.30
CA ARG A 642 -7.74 39.65 7.20
C ARG A 642 -9.13 40.12 7.64
N ARG A 643 -9.88 39.30 8.38
CA ARG A 643 -11.20 39.68 8.93
C ARG A 643 -11.14 40.79 9.99
N LEU A 644 -10.01 40.94 10.68
CA LEU A 644 -9.71 42.05 11.58
C LEU A 644 -9.23 43.33 10.86
N GLY A 645 -9.18 43.34 9.52
CA GLY A 645 -8.70 44.49 8.74
C GLY A 645 -7.18 44.64 8.74
N ARG A 646 -6.43 43.55 8.95
CA ARG A 646 -4.95 43.50 8.98
C ARG A 646 -4.39 42.67 7.80
N PRO A 647 -4.63 43.06 6.53
CA PRO A 647 -4.27 42.24 5.36
C PRO A 647 -2.76 42.07 5.16
N GLY A 648 -1.94 43.07 5.53
CA GLY A 648 -0.48 42.95 5.45
C GLY A 648 0.08 41.86 6.36
N GLU A 649 -0.45 41.75 7.58
CA GLU A 649 -0.07 40.70 8.54
C GLU A 649 -0.62 39.34 8.13
N SER A 650 -1.84 39.30 7.59
CA SER A 650 -2.41 38.10 6.97
C SER A 650 -1.49 37.55 5.87
N ALA A 651 -1.07 38.41 4.94
CA ALA A 651 -0.15 38.03 3.87
C ALA A 651 1.23 37.59 4.40
N ALA A 652 1.76 38.24 5.43
CA ALA A 652 3.02 37.84 6.06
C ALA A 652 2.92 36.43 6.68
N VAL A 653 1.84 36.11 7.39
CA VAL A 653 1.60 34.78 7.95
C VAL A 653 1.47 33.73 6.85
N ALA A 654 0.70 34.02 5.80
CA ALA A 654 0.52 33.11 4.67
C ALA A 654 1.84 32.87 3.91
N ARG A 655 2.67 33.91 3.68
CA ARG A 655 4.02 33.76 3.10
C ARG A 655 4.93 32.93 3.98
N ALA A 656 4.96 33.18 5.29
CA ALA A 656 5.74 32.39 6.24
C ALA A 656 5.32 30.91 6.23
N ARG A 657 4.01 30.63 6.10
CA ARG A 657 3.52 29.26 5.96
C ARG A 657 4.00 28.61 4.66
N LEU A 658 3.99 29.33 3.55
CA LEU A 658 4.45 28.82 2.25
C LEU A 658 5.97 28.62 2.16
N LEU A 659 6.76 29.30 3.00
CA LEU A 659 8.19 28.98 3.16
C LEU A 659 8.40 27.61 3.80
N VAL A 660 7.53 27.22 4.74
CA VAL A 660 7.57 25.88 5.32
C VAL A 660 6.96 24.88 4.35
N ASP A 661 5.78 25.16 3.81
CA ASP A 661 5.02 24.25 2.97
C ASP A 661 4.59 24.97 1.67
N PRO A 662 5.41 24.92 0.62
CA PRO A 662 5.14 25.65 -0.63
C PRO A 662 3.91 25.15 -1.39
N LEU A 663 3.31 24.06 -0.92
CA LEU A 663 2.14 23.39 -1.49
C LEU A 663 0.97 23.40 -0.48
N ASP A 664 0.87 24.43 0.36
CA ASP A 664 -0.29 24.69 1.23
C ASP A 664 -1.40 25.44 0.47
N ALA A 665 -2.50 24.72 0.21
CA ALA A 665 -3.64 25.21 -0.55
C ALA A 665 -4.37 26.39 0.13
N TRP A 666 -4.51 26.36 1.46
CA TRP A 666 -5.22 27.42 2.19
C TRP A 666 -4.35 28.66 2.29
N ALA A 667 -3.05 28.51 2.60
CA ALA A 667 -2.14 29.67 2.61
C ALA A 667 -2.05 30.35 1.23
N SER A 668 -2.01 29.56 0.15
CA SER A 668 -2.04 30.09 -1.23
C SER A 668 -3.30 30.90 -1.52
N GLU A 669 -4.46 30.40 -1.06
CA GLU A 669 -5.73 31.10 -1.22
C GLU A 669 -5.78 32.41 -0.42
N GLU A 670 -5.26 32.42 0.81
CA GLU A 670 -5.24 33.66 1.62
C GLU A 670 -4.39 34.75 0.98
N LEU A 671 -3.27 34.42 0.31
CA LEU A 671 -2.51 35.41 -0.46
C LEU A 671 -3.33 35.96 -1.64
N ARG A 672 -4.01 35.08 -2.39
CA ARG A 672 -4.89 35.50 -3.49
C ARG A 672 -5.98 36.47 -3.02
N LEU A 673 -6.57 36.22 -1.85
CA LEU A 673 -7.58 37.06 -1.23
C LEU A 673 -7.01 38.39 -0.71
N ALA A 674 -5.83 38.37 -0.09
CA ALA A 674 -5.17 39.56 0.45
C ALA A 674 -4.78 40.57 -0.65
N ASP A 675 -4.40 40.07 -1.84
CA ASP A 675 -4.03 40.90 -2.99
C ASP A 675 -5.24 41.48 -3.77
N GLY A 676 -6.48 41.24 -3.31
CA GLY A 676 -7.70 41.83 -3.89
C GLY A 676 -8.15 41.29 -5.26
N HIS A 677 -7.61 40.15 -5.70
CA HIS A 677 -7.90 39.60 -7.03
C HIS A 677 -9.20 38.75 -7.04
N ARG A 678 -10.12 39.07 -7.96
CA ARG A 678 -11.41 38.37 -8.17
C ARG A 678 -11.49 37.58 -9.51
N GLY A 679 -10.36 37.25 -10.16
CA GLY A 679 -10.35 36.54 -11.46
C GLY A 679 -9.12 35.63 -11.70
N ASP A 680 -9.21 34.80 -12.75
CA ASP A 680 -8.55 33.49 -13.02
C ASP A 680 -7.02 33.44 -13.26
N ALA A 681 -6.25 34.45 -12.87
CA ALA A 681 -4.78 34.36 -12.94
C ALA A 681 -4.18 34.08 -11.55
N PRO A 682 -3.53 32.92 -11.31
CA PRO A 682 -2.89 32.66 -10.03
C PRO A 682 -1.71 33.63 -9.80
N THR A 683 -1.80 34.40 -8.71
CA THR A 683 -0.79 35.34 -8.19
C THR A 683 0.60 34.73 -8.00
N ALA A 684 0.70 33.40 -7.89
CA ALA A 684 1.97 32.71 -7.70
C ALA A 684 2.94 32.73 -8.92
N ALA A 685 2.45 32.95 -10.14
CA ALA A 685 3.35 33.20 -11.28
C ALA A 685 4.10 34.56 -11.14
N ARG A 686 3.58 35.47 -10.30
CA ARG A 686 4.26 36.71 -9.91
C ARG A 686 5.14 36.52 -8.69
N ASP A 687 4.77 35.68 -7.71
CA ASP A 687 5.59 35.45 -6.51
C ASP A 687 6.82 34.56 -6.74
N ALA A 688 6.80 33.60 -7.67
CA ALA A 688 8.02 32.94 -8.14
C ALA A 688 9.01 33.92 -8.84
N ASN A 689 8.52 35.10 -9.23
CA ASN A 689 9.28 36.23 -9.76
C ASN A 689 9.40 37.40 -8.77
N SER A 690 8.89 37.27 -7.54
CA SER A 690 9.10 38.26 -6.47
C SER A 690 10.56 38.14 -6.00
N PRO A 691 11.34 39.23 -5.99
CA PRO A 691 12.74 39.18 -5.57
C PRO A 691 12.88 38.55 -4.18
N GLY A 692 13.56 37.40 -4.09
CA GLY A 692 13.84 36.69 -2.83
C GLY A 692 12.92 35.51 -2.47
N HIS A 693 11.94 35.13 -3.30
CA HIS A 693 11.14 33.92 -3.05
C HIS A 693 11.91 32.65 -3.49
N PRO A 694 12.01 31.59 -2.66
CA PRO A 694 12.86 30.44 -2.97
C PRO A 694 12.23 29.49 -4.01
N ILE A 695 10.91 29.48 -4.19
CA ILE A 695 10.25 28.64 -5.20
C ILE A 695 10.42 29.23 -6.60
N THR A 696 11.07 28.48 -7.47
CA THR A 696 11.39 28.83 -8.87
C THR A 696 10.39 28.27 -9.87
N GLU A 697 9.76 27.13 -9.57
CA GLU A 697 8.78 26.48 -10.42
C GLU A 697 7.83 25.62 -9.56
N ARG A 698 6.59 25.39 -10.00
CA ARG A 698 5.63 24.49 -9.33
C ARG A 698 4.55 24.00 -10.29
N SER A 699 3.78 22.98 -9.88
CA SER A 699 2.58 22.54 -10.59
C SER A 699 1.59 23.69 -10.79
N GLN A 700 1.00 23.78 -11.99
CA GLN A 700 -0.01 24.78 -12.33
C GLN A 700 -1.11 24.12 -13.18
N PRO A 701 -2.41 24.38 -12.89
CA PRO A 701 -2.93 25.13 -11.74
C PRO A 701 -2.62 24.45 -10.41
N PHE A 702 -2.48 25.24 -9.32
CA PHE A 702 -2.31 24.72 -7.95
C PHE A 702 -3.44 25.20 -7.02
N PRO A 703 -4.04 24.29 -6.21
CA PRO A 703 -3.94 22.83 -6.32
C PRO A 703 -4.41 22.33 -7.68
N ARG A 704 -4.10 21.09 -8.06
CA ARG A 704 -4.51 20.59 -9.38
C ARG A 704 -6.05 20.61 -9.53
N PRO A 705 -6.59 20.94 -10.72
CA PRO A 705 -8.04 20.99 -10.92
C PRO A 705 -8.75 19.63 -10.82
N ASP A 706 -8.03 18.55 -11.10
CA ASP A 706 -8.52 17.18 -11.03
C ASP A 706 -8.58 16.62 -9.58
N ASP A 707 -8.06 17.37 -8.60
CA ASP A 707 -8.13 17.05 -7.18
C ASP A 707 -9.13 17.99 -6.47
N ALA A 708 -10.40 17.58 -6.47
CA ALA A 708 -11.45 18.28 -5.74
C ALA A 708 -11.35 18.08 -4.21
N GLN A 709 -10.70 17.02 -3.74
CA GLN A 709 -10.73 16.61 -2.33
C GLN A 709 -9.99 17.59 -1.43
N ILE A 710 -8.82 18.07 -1.86
CA ILE A 710 -8.07 19.07 -1.09
C ILE A 710 -8.88 20.35 -0.89
N ARG A 711 -9.59 20.81 -1.93
CA ARG A 711 -10.42 22.02 -1.88
C ARG A 711 -11.68 21.84 -1.05
N LEU A 712 -12.33 20.68 -1.12
CA LEU A 712 -13.44 20.32 -0.24
C LEU A 712 -13.03 20.40 1.22
N ASP A 713 -11.88 19.83 1.59
CA ASP A 713 -11.43 19.93 2.98
C ASP A 713 -11.07 21.38 3.38
N VAL A 714 -10.39 22.16 2.53
CA VAL A 714 -10.11 23.59 2.84
C VAL A 714 -11.41 24.38 3.01
N ALA A 715 -12.40 24.16 2.14
CA ALA A 715 -13.71 24.81 2.24
C ALA A 715 -14.45 24.41 3.53
N HIS A 716 -14.39 23.14 3.93
CA HIS A 716 -14.97 22.71 5.21
C HIS A 716 -14.23 23.30 6.42
N ASP A 717 -12.90 23.42 6.38
CA ASP A 717 -12.11 24.04 7.44
C ASP A 717 -12.45 25.54 7.59
N MET A 718 -12.60 26.25 6.47
CA MET A 718 -13.08 27.65 6.44
C MET A 718 -14.51 27.78 6.97
N ALA A 719 -15.41 26.91 6.51
CA ALA A 719 -16.81 26.89 6.93
C ALA A 719 -16.96 26.59 8.44
N ALA A 720 -16.11 25.73 9.00
CA ALA A 720 -16.07 25.45 10.42
C ALA A 720 -15.74 26.71 11.26
N ALA A 721 -15.04 27.69 10.69
CA ALA A 721 -14.75 29.00 11.29
C ALA A 721 -15.71 30.13 10.87
N GLY A 722 -16.79 29.84 10.14
CA GLY A 722 -17.76 30.85 9.69
C GLY A 722 -17.31 31.71 8.49
N LEU A 723 -16.25 31.30 7.79
CA LEU A 723 -15.73 31.97 6.59
C LEU A 723 -16.49 31.51 5.34
N TRP A 724 -17.82 31.71 5.33
CA TRP A 724 -18.70 31.18 4.27
C TRP A 724 -18.36 31.71 2.87
N PRO A 725 -18.18 33.03 2.66
CA PRO A 725 -17.83 33.55 1.33
C PRO A 725 -16.51 32.99 0.79
N GLU A 726 -15.51 32.83 1.66
CA GLU A 726 -14.22 32.26 1.29
C GLU A 726 -14.33 30.77 0.94
N ALA A 727 -15.07 29.99 1.73
CA ALA A 727 -15.33 28.58 1.44
C ALA A 727 -16.04 28.39 0.08
N ILE A 728 -17.02 29.26 -0.22
CA ILE A 728 -17.70 29.30 -1.53
C ILE A 728 -16.70 29.64 -2.64
N GLY A 729 -15.85 30.64 -2.42
CA GLY A 729 -14.82 31.05 -3.38
C GLY A 729 -13.85 29.93 -3.76
N VAL A 730 -13.36 29.17 -2.78
CA VAL A 730 -12.43 28.04 -3.01
C VAL A 730 -13.06 26.95 -3.85
N LEU A 731 -14.31 26.56 -3.57
CA LEU A 731 -15.00 25.54 -4.37
C LEU A 731 -15.44 26.07 -5.74
N GLY A 732 -15.77 27.35 -5.84
CA GLY A 732 -16.12 28.00 -7.11
C GLY A 732 -15.01 27.91 -8.15
N GLN A 733 -13.74 27.93 -7.72
CA GLN A 733 -12.57 27.78 -8.60
C GLN A 733 -12.53 26.44 -9.36
N LEU A 734 -13.20 25.39 -8.87
CA LEU A 734 -13.28 24.10 -9.58
C LEU A 734 -14.25 24.14 -10.78
N LEU A 735 -15.14 25.12 -10.85
CA LEU A 735 -16.26 25.12 -11.80
C LEU A 735 -15.97 25.90 -13.10
N GLY A 736 -14.87 26.67 -13.16
CA GLY A 736 -14.52 27.52 -14.31
C GLY A 736 -15.54 28.63 -14.61
N GLU A 737 -15.31 29.43 -15.67
CA GLU A 737 -16.21 30.52 -16.08
C GLU A 737 -17.49 30.03 -16.79
N SER A 738 -17.52 28.79 -17.29
CA SER A 738 -18.67 28.26 -18.01
C SER A 738 -19.71 27.69 -17.03
N ASP A 739 -20.78 28.46 -16.83
CA ASP A 739 -22.01 28.09 -16.10
C ASP A 739 -22.79 26.89 -16.73
N SER A 740 -22.19 26.14 -17.67
CA SER A 740 -22.79 24.99 -18.35
C SER A 740 -22.77 23.72 -17.49
N GLY A 741 -23.30 23.80 -16.28
CA GLY A 741 -24.07 22.80 -15.51
C GLY A 741 -23.71 21.30 -15.48
N ALA A 742 -22.55 20.85 -15.98
CA ALA A 742 -22.23 19.42 -16.11
C ALA A 742 -20.75 19.05 -15.87
N THR A 743 -19.87 20.03 -15.65
CA THR A 743 -18.40 19.84 -15.65
C THR A 743 -17.77 19.63 -14.27
N GLY A 744 -18.55 19.61 -13.18
CA GLY A 744 -18.05 19.44 -11.81
C GLY A 744 -18.58 18.18 -11.11
N GLU A 745 -17.83 17.69 -10.13
CA GLU A 745 -18.25 16.56 -9.29
C GLU A 745 -19.54 16.88 -8.52
N ARG A 746 -20.45 15.91 -8.45
CA ARG A 746 -21.75 16.09 -7.79
C ARG A 746 -21.65 16.56 -6.33
N ILE A 747 -20.68 16.05 -5.57
CA ILE A 747 -20.48 16.42 -4.17
C ILE A 747 -20.04 17.89 -4.02
N VAL A 748 -19.28 18.44 -4.97
CA VAL A 748 -18.88 19.86 -4.96
C VAL A 748 -20.10 20.77 -5.05
N HIS A 749 -21.03 20.49 -5.96
CA HIS A 749 -22.26 21.26 -6.08
C HIS A 749 -23.20 21.09 -4.87
N GLN A 750 -23.28 19.90 -4.28
CA GLN A 750 -24.04 19.69 -3.05
C GLN A 750 -23.45 20.54 -1.90
N THR A 751 -22.13 20.54 -1.75
CA THR A 751 -21.44 21.34 -0.72
C THR A 751 -21.59 22.84 -0.97
N LEU A 752 -21.46 23.32 -2.21
CA LEU A 752 -21.74 24.71 -2.55
C LEU A 752 -23.18 25.12 -2.22
N GLY A 753 -24.15 24.28 -2.54
CA GLY A 753 -25.56 24.51 -2.17
C GLY A 753 -25.73 24.70 -0.67
N TRP A 754 -25.13 23.80 0.12
CA TRP A 754 -25.13 23.89 1.58
C TRP A 754 -24.41 25.14 2.10
N LEU A 755 -23.26 25.50 1.54
CA LEU A 755 -22.53 26.71 1.93
C LEU A 755 -23.33 27.98 1.65
N HIS A 756 -23.99 28.09 0.50
CA HIS A 756 -24.87 29.21 0.17
C HIS A 756 -26.10 29.28 1.08
N GLU A 757 -26.70 28.14 1.43
CA GLU A 757 -27.79 28.07 2.42
C GLU A 757 -27.32 28.61 3.78
N ARG A 758 -26.13 28.20 4.25
CA ARG A 758 -25.51 28.71 5.48
C ARG A 758 -25.14 30.19 5.42
N ALA A 759 -24.79 30.70 4.24
CA ALA A 759 -24.52 32.12 3.99
C ALA A 759 -25.80 32.97 3.86
N GLY A 760 -26.99 32.36 3.84
CA GLY A 760 -28.27 33.07 3.67
C GLY A 760 -28.67 33.37 2.23
N ASP A 761 -27.97 32.81 1.23
CA ASP A 761 -28.26 32.97 -0.19
C ASP A 761 -29.04 31.76 -0.73
N ALA A 762 -30.36 31.76 -0.48
CA ALA A 762 -31.26 30.69 -0.90
C ALA A 762 -31.30 30.50 -2.42
N ALA A 763 -31.14 31.57 -3.20
CA ALA A 763 -31.23 31.52 -4.66
C ALA A 763 -30.02 30.78 -5.26
N ALA A 764 -28.81 31.10 -4.79
CA ALA A 764 -27.60 30.39 -5.21
C ALA A 764 -27.57 28.96 -4.68
N ALA A 765 -28.06 28.72 -3.46
CA ALA A 765 -28.20 27.38 -2.88
C ALA A 765 -29.05 26.48 -3.78
N ASP A 766 -30.26 26.93 -4.13
CA ASP A 766 -31.18 26.21 -5.02
C ASP A 766 -30.58 25.95 -6.40
N ARG A 767 -29.84 26.92 -6.96
CA ARG A 767 -29.13 26.77 -8.24
C ARG A 767 -28.14 25.60 -8.17
N HIS A 768 -27.29 25.57 -7.14
CA HIS A 768 -26.29 24.52 -7.00
C HIS A 768 -26.91 23.14 -6.71
N PHE A 769 -27.95 23.07 -5.88
CA PHE A 769 -28.68 21.81 -5.67
C PHE A 769 -29.32 21.30 -6.97
N ARG A 770 -29.92 22.18 -7.78
CA ARG A 770 -30.46 21.81 -9.11
C ARG A 770 -29.38 21.30 -10.06
N ILE A 771 -28.20 21.92 -10.09
CA ILE A 771 -27.07 21.43 -10.89
C ILE A 771 -26.65 20.03 -10.40
N ALA A 772 -26.54 19.82 -9.08
CA ALA A 772 -26.18 18.53 -8.51
C ALA A 772 -27.13 17.39 -8.91
N THR A 773 -28.43 17.66 -9.13
CA THR A 773 -29.38 16.64 -9.63
C THR A 773 -29.13 16.18 -11.06
N ARG A 774 -28.41 17.00 -11.85
CA ARG A 774 -28.09 16.73 -13.26
C ARG A 774 -26.65 16.25 -13.45
N ALA A 775 -25.78 16.55 -12.48
CA ALA A 775 -24.39 16.12 -12.50
C ALA A 775 -24.30 14.58 -12.50
N PRO A 776 -23.47 13.99 -13.39
CA PRO A 776 -23.21 12.56 -13.34
C PRO A 776 -22.57 12.21 -12.00
N GLY A 777 -22.84 10.99 -11.51
CA GLY A 777 -22.03 10.43 -10.44
C GLY A 777 -20.76 9.80 -11.01
N GLY A 778 -19.67 9.75 -10.25
CA GLY A 778 -18.49 8.96 -10.63
C GLY A 778 -17.18 9.51 -10.09
N THR A 779 -16.21 8.59 -9.96
CA THR A 779 -14.81 8.65 -9.50
C THR A 779 -14.48 9.24 -8.14
N THR A 780 -15.33 10.11 -7.61
CA THR A 780 -15.11 10.75 -6.30
C THR A 780 -16.34 10.62 -5.42
N PHE A 781 -16.18 9.99 -4.26
CA PHE A 781 -17.29 9.65 -3.37
C PHE A 781 -17.27 10.46 -2.06
N PRO A 782 -18.43 10.78 -1.47
CA PRO A 782 -18.48 11.47 -0.17
C PRO A 782 -17.87 10.63 0.95
N SER A 783 -17.04 11.23 1.79
CA SER A 783 -16.27 10.55 2.86
C SER A 783 -16.21 11.31 4.18
N ARG A 784 -16.63 12.57 4.20
CA ARG A 784 -16.53 13.47 5.37
C ARG A 784 -17.75 13.31 6.27
N LEU A 785 -17.60 13.57 7.56
CA LEU A 785 -18.76 13.56 8.47
C LEU A 785 -19.66 14.78 8.22
N GLU A 786 -19.04 15.90 7.85
CA GLU A 786 -19.70 17.15 7.46
C GLU A 786 -20.65 16.94 6.26
N GLU A 787 -20.30 16.04 5.34
CA GLU A 787 -21.08 15.74 4.15
C GLU A 787 -22.42 15.03 4.49
N ILE A 788 -22.58 14.44 5.68
CA ILE A 788 -23.90 13.94 6.13
C ILE A 788 -24.90 15.09 6.18
N GLY A 789 -24.50 16.24 6.73
CA GLY A 789 -25.34 17.44 6.78
C GLY A 789 -25.59 18.05 5.40
N VAL A 790 -24.56 18.09 4.56
CA VAL A 790 -24.64 18.53 3.15
C VAL A 790 -25.65 17.71 2.36
N LEU A 791 -25.56 16.38 2.45
CA LEU A 791 -26.42 15.46 1.71
C LEU A 791 -27.86 15.49 2.21
N HIS A 792 -28.07 15.70 3.52
CA HIS A 792 -29.41 15.97 4.04
C HIS A 792 -29.98 17.30 3.54
N ALA A 793 -29.16 18.36 3.40
CA ALA A 793 -29.60 19.61 2.80
C ALA A 793 -29.99 19.45 1.33
N ALA A 794 -29.14 18.78 0.54
CA ALA A 794 -29.43 18.47 -0.86
C ALA A 794 -30.71 17.61 -1.03
N GLU A 795 -30.91 16.61 -0.16
CA GLU A 795 -32.14 15.80 -0.17
C GLU A 795 -33.40 16.62 0.18
N ARG A 796 -33.30 17.61 1.09
CA ARG A 796 -34.41 18.53 1.40
C ARG A 796 -34.71 19.47 0.23
N ALA A 797 -33.68 20.00 -0.43
CA ALA A 797 -33.83 20.92 -1.55
C ALA A 797 -34.39 20.25 -2.83
N ALA A 798 -34.13 18.94 -3.01
CA ALA A 798 -34.62 18.17 -4.14
C ALA A 798 -35.30 16.86 -3.69
N PRO A 799 -36.49 16.91 -3.07
CA PRO A 799 -37.12 15.74 -2.42
C PRO A 799 -37.56 14.63 -3.39
N ASN A 800 -37.69 14.96 -4.68
CA ASN A 800 -38.03 14.03 -5.75
C ASN A 800 -36.79 13.43 -6.44
N ASP A 801 -35.58 13.85 -6.05
CA ASP A 801 -34.32 13.39 -6.63
C ASP A 801 -33.66 12.28 -5.78
N GLY A 802 -33.16 11.24 -6.46
CA GLY A 802 -32.55 10.08 -5.81
C GLY A 802 -31.04 10.21 -5.54
N ARG A 803 -30.33 11.19 -6.12
CA ARG A 803 -28.86 11.21 -6.13
C ARG A 803 -28.27 11.52 -4.76
N ALA A 804 -28.80 12.52 -4.05
CA ALA A 804 -28.33 12.85 -2.70
C ALA A 804 -28.56 11.68 -1.72
N ALA A 805 -29.69 10.97 -1.84
CA ALA A 805 -29.96 9.77 -1.04
C ALA A 805 -29.05 8.59 -1.42
N PHE A 806 -28.65 8.47 -2.69
CA PHE A 806 -27.66 7.50 -3.13
C PHE A 806 -26.27 7.76 -2.53
N ASP A 807 -25.79 9.00 -2.66
CA ASP A 807 -24.52 9.46 -2.11
C ASP A 807 -24.47 9.30 -0.58
N LEU A 808 -25.57 9.65 0.11
CA LEU A 808 -25.73 9.44 1.55
C LEU A 808 -25.70 7.95 1.90
N GLY A 809 -26.35 7.10 1.10
CA GLY A 809 -26.31 5.67 1.30
C GLY A 809 -24.90 5.10 1.19
N ASN A 810 -24.08 5.59 0.25
CA ASN A 810 -22.68 5.17 0.09
C ASN A 810 -21.83 5.58 1.29
N LEU A 811 -21.93 6.84 1.71
CA LEU A 811 -21.23 7.34 2.90
C LEU A 811 -21.62 6.54 4.14
N LEU A 812 -22.93 6.33 4.37
CA LEU A 812 -23.40 5.58 5.53
C LEU A 812 -22.99 4.10 5.49
N TYR A 813 -22.89 3.49 4.31
CA TYR A 813 -22.43 2.11 4.18
C TYR A 813 -20.95 2.01 4.54
N ASP A 814 -20.09 2.90 4.02
CA ASP A 814 -18.67 3.01 4.42
C ASP A 814 -18.51 3.21 5.94
N ARG A 815 -19.41 3.97 6.55
CA ARG A 815 -19.48 4.18 8.00
C ARG A 815 -20.10 3.01 8.77
N ARG A 816 -20.36 1.86 8.13
CA ARG A 816 -20.97 0.66 8.74
C ARG A 816 -22.33 0.93 9.39
N ARG A 817 -23.07 1.95 8.91
CA ARG A 817 -24.45 2.28 9.30
C ARG A 817 -25.43 1.63 8.32
N TYR A 818 -25.34 0.31 8.21
CA TYR A 818 -25.99 -0.44 7.13
C TYR A 818 -27.49 -0.24 7.04
N ASP A 819 -28.22 -0.19 8.17
CA ASP A 819 -29.66 0.03 8.15
C ASP A 819 -30.02 1.41 7.57
N ALA A 820 -29.29 2.45 7.96
CA ALA A 820 -29.50 3.81 7.46
C ALA A 820 -29.08 3.92 5.98
N ALA A 821 -28.00 3.26 5.59
CA ALA A 821 -27.54 3.17 4.20
C ALA A 821 -28.58 2.51 3.29
N ILE A 822 -29.10 1.34 3.69
CA ILE A 822 -30.16 0.62 2.97
C ILE A 822 -31.41 1.50 2.86
N ALA A 823 -31.80 2.18 3.94
CA ALA A 823 -32.94 3.07 3.91
C ALA A 823 -32.76 4.25 2.93
N ALA A 824 -31.54 4.81 2.85
CA ALA A 824 -31.21 5.87 1.90
C ALA A 824 -31.22 5.37 0.45
N TRP A 825 -30.62 4.21 0.18
CA TRP A 825 -30.68 3.58 -1.15
C TRP A 825 -32.10 3.17 -1.56
N GLU A 826 -32.94 2.72 -0.63
CA GLU A 826 -34.35 2.45 -0.91
C GLU A 826 -35.13 3.74 -1.28
N ARG A 827 -34.82 4.88 -0.64
CA ARG A 827 -35.36 6.18 -1.08
C ARG A 827 -34.87 6.53 -2.48
N ALA A 828 -33.58 6.39 -2.76
CA ALA A 828 -33.01 6.63 -4.08
C ALA A 828 -33.67 5.77 -5.16
N ARG A 829 -33.84 4.46 -4.90
CA ARG A 829 -34.50 3.50 -5.82
C ARG A 829 -35.96 3.84 -6.08
N ARG A 830 -36.70 4.35 -5.09
CA ARG A 830 -38.11 4.76 -5.27
C ARG A 830 -38.23 5.97 -6.18
N ARG A 831 -37.28 6.91 -6.10
CA ARG A 831 -37.25 8.13 -6.91
C ARG A 831 -36.73 7.88 -8.33
N ASP A 832 -35.75 6.99 -8.46
CA ASP A 832 -35.25 6.53 -9.76
C ASP A 832 -35.14 4.99 -9.80
N PRO A 833 -36.19 4.30 -10.30
CA PRO A 833 -36.17 2.86 -10.48
C PRO A 833 -35.18 2.36 -11.53
N GLY A 834 -34.66 3.22 -12.41
CA GLY A 834 -33.68 2.88 -13.44
C GLY A 834 -32.23 2.95 -12.97
N PHE A 835 -31.98 3.45 -11.75
CA PHE A 835 -30.62 3.64 -11.25
C PHE A 835 -29.92 2.30 -10.95
N ALA A 836 -29.13 1.81 -11.91
CA ALA A 836 -28.45 0.51 -11.85
C ALA A 836 -27.53 0.37 -10.62
N THR A 837 -26.69 1.36 -10.33
CA THR A 837 -25.76 1.34 -9.18
C THR A 837 -26.47 1.28 -7.83
N VAL A 838 -27.61 1.97 -7.66
CA VAL A 838 -28.43 1.86 -6.44
C VAL A 838 -28.94 0.43 -6.27
N ARG A 839 -29.43 -0.19 -7.36
CA ARG A 839 -29.91 -1.58 -7.32
C ARG A 839 -28.78 -2.55 -7.02
N ARG A 840 -27.60 -2.37 -7.61
CA ARG A 840 -26.38 -3.13 -7.29
C ARG A 840 -26.07 -3.04 -5.79
N ASN A 841 -25.99 -1.84 -5.23
CA ASN A 841 -25.66 -1.61 -3.82
C ASN A 841 -26.71 -2.23 -2.87
N LEU A 842 -27.99 -2.12 -3.19
CA LEU A 842 -29.06 -2.84 -2.47
C LEU A 842 -28.90 -4.36 -2.58
N GLY A 843 -28.48 -4.88 -3.74
CA GLY A 843 -28.18 -6.29 -3.93
C GLY A 843 -27.07 -6.79 -3.01
N ILE A 844 -25.97 -6.03 -2.91
CA ILE A 844 -24.86 -6.30 -1.99
C ILE A 844 -25.36 -6.30 -0.54
N ALA A 845 -26.12 -5.29 -0.14
CA ALA A 845 -26.61 -5.16 1.23
C ALA A 845 -27.66 -6.22 1.60
N GLU A 846 -28.55 -6.58 0.69
CA GLU A 846 -29.52 -7.65 0.91
C GLU A 846 -28.82 -9.00 1.12
N PHE A 847 -27.68 -9.25 0.44
CA PHE A 847 -26.89 -10.46 0.64
C PHE A 847 -26.03 -10.40 1.91
N ASN A 848 -25.17 -9.40 2.04
CA ASN A 848 -24.15 -9.31 3.10
C ASN A 848 -24.75 -8.93 4.46
N VAL A 849 -25.74 -8.03 4.50
CA VAL A 849 -26.26 -7.47 5.76
C VAL A 849 -27.58 -8.12 6.14
N ARG A 850 -28.57 -8.14 5.23
CA ARG A 850 -29.91 -8.64 5.55
C ARG A 850 -30.05 -10.15 5.46
N ARG A 851 -29.07 -10.84 4.86
CA ARG A 851 -29.08 -12.31 4.64
C ARG A 851 -30.34 -12.76 3.86
N ARG A 852 -30.74 -11.98 2.84
CA ARG A 852 -31.92 -12.22 1.97
C ARG A 852 -31.47 -12.50 0.52
N PRO A 853 -30.92 -13.69 0.23
CA PRO A 853 -30.32 -14.03 -1.06
C PRO A 853 -31.25 -13.86 -2.27
N HIS A 854 -32.53 -14.19 -2.14
CA HIS A 854 -33.50 -14.04 -3.24
C HIS A 854 -33.76 -12.57 -3.61
N ARG A 855 -33.74 -11.67 -2.63
CA ARG A 855 -33.83 -10.22 -2.89
C ARG A 855 -32.58 -9.71 -3.57
N ALA A 856 -31.41 -10.14 -3.10
CA ALA A 856 -30.13 -9.80 -3.74
C ALA A 856 -30.13 -10.18 -5.24
N ARG A 857 -30.60 -11.39 -5.57
CA ARG A 857 -30.77 -11.85 -6.96
C ARG A 857 -31.68 -10.91 -7.77
N SER A 858 -32.85 -10.57 -7.26
CA SER A 858 -33.79 -9.66 -7.94
C SER A 858 -33.19 -8.28 -8.17
N HIS A 859 -32.46 -7.75 -7.19
CA HIS A 859 -31.78 -6.46 -7.31
C HIS A 859 -30.69 -6.49 -8.40
N TYR A 860 -29.83 -7.49 -8.41
CA TYR A 860 -28.78 -7.63 -9.43
C TYR A 860 -29.32 -7.86 -10.83
N LEU A 861 -30.36 -8.70 -10.98
CA LEU A 861 -31.03 -8.88 -12.27
C LEU A 861 -31.70 -7.59 -12.76
N ALA A 862 -32.24 -6.78 -11.87
CA ALA A 862 -32.80 -5.48 -12.23
C ALA A 862 -31.71 -4.44 -12.52
N ALA A 863 -30.59 -4.48 -11.82
CA ALA A 863 -29.43 -3.63 -12.09
C ALA A 863 -28.87 -3.91 -13.49
N PHE A 864 -28.61 -5.19 -13.82
CA PHE A 864 -28.06 -5.56 -15.13
C PHE A 864 -29.04 -5.31 -16.29
N ARG A 865 -30.36 -5.36 -16.03
CA ARG A 865 -31.35 -4.92 -17.03
C ARG A 865 -31.33 -3.40 -17.26
N ALA A 866 -31.02 -2.63 -16.23
CA ALA A 866 -30.93 -1.17 -16.32
C ALA A 866 -29.63 -0.71 -16.97
N ASP A 867 -28.55 -1.48 -16.80
CA ASP A 867 -27.28 -1.25 -17.48
C ASP A 867 -26.67 -2.57 -18.01
N PRO A 868 -27.10 -3.02 -19.20
CA PRO A 868 -26.64 -4.29 -19.78
C PRO A 868 -25.24 -4.21 -20.37
N GLY A 869 -24.61 -3.02 -20.44
CA GLY A 869 -23.25 -2.84 -20.97
C GLY A 869 -22.16 -2.91 -19.90
N ASP A 870 -22.51 -3.15 -18.65
CA ASP A 870 -21.57 -3.15 -17.53
C ASP A 870 -21.00 -4.56 -17.27
N ALA A 871 -19.77 -4.80 -17.76
CA ALA A 871 -19.07 -6.08 -17.59
C ALA A 871 -18.80 -6.43 -16.11
N ARG A 872 -18.57 -5.42 -15.26
CA ARG A 872 -18.39 -5.61 -13.82
C ARG A 872 -19.69 -6.12 -13.19
N LEU A 873 -20.81 -5.50 -13.55
CA LEU A 873 -22.13 -5.89 -13.04
C LEU A 873 -22.50 -7.32 -13.46
N LEU A 874 -22.13 -7.73 -14.67
CA LEU A 874 -22.29 -9.12 -15.13
C LEU A 874 -21.45 -10.10 -14.29
N TYR A 875 -20.19 -9.77 -14.04
CA TYR A 875 -19.29 -10.58 -13.21
C TYR A 875 -19.81 -10.73 -11.77
N GLU A 876 -20.23 -9.63 -11.15
CA GLU A 876 -20.80 -9.65 -9.80
C GLU A 876 -22.11 -10.44 -9.74
N LEU A 877 -22.97 -10.30 -10.75
CA LEU A 877 -24.19 -11.12 -10.86
C LEU A 877 -23.84 -12.60 -10.94
N ASP A 878 -22.85 -12.99 -11.76
CA ASP A 878 -22.43 -14.38 -11.88
C ASP A 878 -21.82 -14.92 -10.58
N GLN A 879 -20.99 -14.13 -9.89
CA GLN A 879 -20.48 -14.45 -8.55
C GLN A 879 -21.60 -14.66 -7.51
N LEU A 880 -22.66 -13.85 -7.57
CA LEU A 880 -23.84 -14.02 -6.71
C LEU A 880 -24.57 -15.31 -7.08
N LEU A 881 -24.84 -15.55 -8.36
CA LEU A 881 -25.57 -16.74 -8.83
C LEU A 881 -24.83 -18.04 -8.47
N LYS A 882 -23.49 -18.04 -8.54
CA LYS A 882 -22.64 -19.14 -8.03
C LYS A 882 -22.93 -19.45 -6.56
N ARG A 883 -22.94 -18.42 -5.69
CA ARG A 883 -23.24 -18.56 -4.26
C ARG A 883 -24.68 -18.96 -3.97
N LEU A 884 -25.61 -18.59 -4.87
CA LEU A 884 -27.00 -19.03 -4.82
C LEU A 884 -27.20 -20.44 -5.39
N ASN A 885 -26.12 -21.15 -5.68
CA ASN A 885 -26.13 -22.52 -6.17
C ASN A 885 -26.85 -22.67 -7.53
N GLU A 886 -26.81 -21.64 -8.39
CA GLU A 886 -27.39 -21.70 -9.74
C GLU A 886 -26.60 -22.73 -10.59
N PRO A 887 -27.28 -23.58 -11.39
CA PRO A 887 -26.61 -24.61 -12.19
C PRO A 887 -25.57 -24.03 -13.18
N PRO A 888 -24.41 -24.70 -13.39
CA PRO A 888 -23.34 -24.21 -14.25
C PRO A 888 -23.80 -23.92 -15.68
N ALA A 889 -24.70 -24.74 -16.24
CA ALA A 889 -25.23 -24.55 -17.60
C ALA A 889 -25.99 -23.24 -17.78
N ARG A 890 -26.74 -22.80 -16.77
CA ARG A 890 -27.48 -21.53 -16.82
C ARG A 890 -26.57 -20.32 -16.65
N ARG A 891 -25.54 -20.46 -15.81
CA ARG A 891 -24.48 -19.45 -15.68
C ARG A 891 -23.72 -19.30 -16.99
N LEU A 892 -23.29 -20.41 -17.60
CA LEU A 892 -22.58 -20.40 -18.88
C LEU A 892 -23.42 -19.77 -19.99
N ALA A 893 -24.70 -20.16 -20.12
CA ALA A 893 -25.60 -19.58 -21.13
C ALA A 893 -25.74 -18.06 -21.00
N ARG A 894 -25.71 -17.51 -19.78
CA ARG A 894 -25.71 -16.06 -19.55
C ARG A 894 -24.42 -15.42 -20.04
N LEU A 895 -23.26 -16.00 -19.72
CA LEU A 895 -21.96 -15.48 -20.18
C LEU A 895 -21.85 -15.58 -21.72
N GLU A 896 -22.28 -16.68 -22.32
CA GLU A 896 -22.31 -16.88 -23.77
C GLU A 896 -23.28 -15.94 -24.49
N ALA A 897 -24.31 -15.44 -23.83
CA ALA A 897 -25.20 -14.41 -24.36
C ALA A 897 -24.61 -12.99 -24.30
N ASN A 898 -23.52 -12.79 -23.54
CA ASN A 898 -22.90 -11.47 -23.31
C ASN A 898 -21.39 -11.52 -23.61
N ARG A 899 -21.00 -12.18 -24.71
CA ARG A 899 -19.58 -12.49 -25.01
C ARG A 899 -18.67 -11.27 -25.00
N GLN A 900 -19.12 -10.14 -25.56
CA GLN A 900 -18.33 -8.91 -25.62
C GLN A 900 -17.90 -8.44 -24.22
N LEU A 901 -18.80 -8.50 -23.23
CA LEU A 901 -18.48 -8.14 -21.84
C LEU A 901 -17.53 -9.14 -21.18
N VAL A 902 -17.59 -10.41 -21.58
CA VAL A 902 -16.68 -11.45 -21.09
C VAL A 902 -15.25 -11.22 -21.60
N GLU A 903 -15.10 -10.67 -22.81
CA GLU A 903 -13.78 -10.30 -23.37
C GLU A 903 -13.12 -9.13 -22.63
N GLU A 904 -13.91 -8.29 -22.00
CA GLU A 904 -13.42 -7.06 -21.37
C GLU A 904 -12.63 -7.30 -20.08
N ARG A 905 -12.70 -8.49 -19.46
CA ARG A 905 -12.14 -8.74 -18.12
C ARG A 905 -11.58 -10.16 -17.98
N ASP A 906 -10.43 -10.26 -17.32
CA ASP A 906 -9.76 -11.54 -17.05
C ASP A 906 -10.53 -12.43 -16.08
N ASP A 907 -11.09 -11.85 -15.01
CA ASP A 907 -11.84 -12.59 -13.99
C ASP A 907 -13.15 -13.20 -14.53
N LEU A 908 -13.85 -12.49 -15.41
CA LEU A 908 -15.07 -12.95 -16.06
C LEU A 908 -14.78 -14.01 -17.14
N ALA A 909 -13.72 -13.81 -17.94
CA ALA A 909 -13.25 -14.81 -18.89
C ALA A 909 -12.85 -16.11 -18.19
N LEU A 910 -12.20 -16.00 -17.02
CA LEU A 910 -11.81 -17.18 -16.23
C LEU A 910 -13.01 -17.94 -15.66
N GLU A 911 -14.07 -17.26 -15.19
CA GLU A 911 -15.31 -17.95 -14.78
C GLU A 911 -15.98 -18.67 -15.96
N GLN A 912 -15.93 -18.12 -17.18
CA GLN A 912 -16.40 -18.84 -18.38
C GLN A 912 -15.60 -20.13 -18.62
N VAL A 913 -14.26 -20.06 -18.58
CA VAL A 913 -13.37 -21.24 -18.70
C VAL A 913 -13.70 -22.28 -17.64
N ARG A 914 -13.91 -21.85 -16.39
CA ARG A 914 -14.28 -22.72 -15.26
C ARG A 914 -15.56 -23.50 -15.55
N LEU A 915 -16.58 -22.81 -16.07
CA LEU A 915 -17.86 -23.41 -16.43
C LEU A 915 -17.75 -24.37 -17.61
N LEU A 916 -16.96 -24.03 -18.64
CA LEU A 916 -16.68 -24.91 -19.79
C LEU A 916 -16.01 -26.22 -19.34
N ASN A 917 -14.96 -26.11 -18.52
CA ASN A 917 -14.28 -27.27 -17.94
C ASN A 917 -15.24 -28.14 -17.13
N GLN A 918 -16.09 -27.52 -16.30
CA GLN A 918 -17.05 -28.24 -15.46
C GLN A 918 -18.12 -28.98 -16.28
N LEU A 919 -18.56 -28.41 -17.40
CA LEU A 919 -19.60 -28.97 -18.27
C LEU A 919 -19.04 -29.94 -19.32
N GLY A 920 -17.79 -30.38 -19.19
CA GLY A 920 -17.18 -31.35 -20.10
C GLY A 920 -16.84 -30.78 -21.48
N ARG A 921 -16.55 -29.47 -21.56
CA ARG A 921 -16.04 -28.79 -22.76
C ARG A 921 -14.60 -28.27 -22.56
N PRO A 922 -13.64 -29.10 -22.11
CA PRO A 922 -12.28 -28.66 -21.79
C PRO A 922 -11.48 -28.17 -23.00
N GLU A 923 -11.79 -28.64 -24.22
CA GLU A 923 -11.17 -28.15 -25.47
C GLU A 923 -11.49 -26.66 -25.69
N ASP A 924 -12.74 -26.26 -25.46
CA ASP A 924 -13.17 -24.87 -25.59
C ASP A 924 -12.55 -24.00 -24.49
N GLY A 925 -12.51 -24.52 -23.25
CA GLY A 925 -11.85 -23.85 -22.13
C GLY A 925 -10.36 -23.65 -22.36
N LEU A 926 -9.66 -24.68 -22.85
CA LEU A 926 -8.24 -24.59 -23.17
C LEU A 926 -7.98 -23.62 -24.33
N ARG A 927 -8.77 -23.67 -25.41
CA ARG A 927 -8.65 -22.71 -26.53
C ARG A 927 -8.78 -21.28 -26.02
N ARG A 928 -9.78 -21.02 -25.19
CA ARG A 928 -10.00 -19.72 -24.56
C ARG A 928 -8.83 -19.26 -23.70
N LEU A 929 -8.22 -20.17 -22.95
CA LEU A 929 -7.02 -19.89 -22.17
C LEU A 929 -5.82 -19.56 -23.06
N MET A 930 -5.69 -20.15 -24.24
CA MET A 930 -4.56 -19.94 -25.16
C MET A 930 -4.73 -18.70 -26.06
N ASP A 931 -5.96 -18.34 -26.40
CA ASP A 931 -6.27 -17.19 -27.27
C ASP A 931 -6.22 -15.84 -26.53
N ARG A 932 -6.14 -15.86 -25.20
CA ARG A 932 -6.14 -14.67 -24.34
C ARG A 932 -4.84 -14.54 -23.56
N ARG A 933 -4.39 -13.29 -23.38
CA ARG A 933 -3.39 -12.92 -22.38
C ARG A 933 -4.08 -12.55 -21.07
N PHE A 934 -3.70 -13.21 -19.98
CA PHE A 934 -4.18 -12.90 -18.64
C PHE A 934 -3.17 -12.04 -17.91
N HIS A 935 -3.65 -11.01 -17.21
CA HIS A 935 -2.84 -10.20 -16.31
C HIS A 935 -2.91 -10.79 -14.90
N PRO A 936 -1.82 -10.78 -14.13
CA PRO A 936 -1.90 -11.06 -12.70
C PRO A 936 -2.61 -9.91 -11.95
N TRP A 937 -3.36 -10.26 -10.91
CA TRP A 937 -3.98 -9.32 -9.99
C TRP A 937 -3.85 -9.82 -8.54
N GLU A 938 -3.91 -8.90 -7.58
CA GLU A 938 -3.83 -9.23 -6.15
C GLU A 938 -4.95 -10.20 -5.74
N GLY A 939 -4.56 -11.37 -5.22
CA GLY A 939 -5.48 -12.44 -4.85
C GLY A 939 -5.97 -13.26 -6.04
N GLY A 940 -5.39 -13.09 -7.24
CA GLY A 940 -5.63 -13.91 -8.42
C GLY A 940 -4.65 -15.06 -8.62
N GLU A 941 -3.60 -15.12 -7.80
CA GLU A 941 -2.49 -16.04 -7.95
C GLU A 941 -2.98 -17.51 -7.93
N GLY A 942 -2.51 -18.29 -8.89
CA GLY A 942 -2.85 -19.69 -9.09
C GLY A 942 -4.21 -19.94 -9.75
N LEU A 943 -5.10 -18.95 -9.91
CA LEU A 943 -6.46 -19.19 -10.42
C LEU A 943 -6.50 -19.52 -11.92
N VAL A 944 -5.72 -18.83 -12.75
CA VAL A 944 -5.62 -19.11 -14.19
C VAL A 944 -4.85 -20.42 -14.42
N PRO A 945 -3.67 -20.65 -13.80
CA PRO A 945 -2.99 -21.94 -13.88
C PRO A 945 -3.85 -23.13 -13.43
N GLU A 946 -4.67 -22.97 -12.38
CA GLU A 946 -5.60 -24.02 -11.92
C GLU A 946 -6.51 -24.48 -13.07
N GLN A 947 -7.11 -23.54 -13.81
CA GLN A 947 -8.01 -23.89 -14.91
C GLN A 947 -7.28 -24.44 -16.14
N TYR A 948 -6.05 -24.00 -16.39
CA TYR A 948 -5.18 -24.59 -17.41
C TYR A 948 -4.88 -26.06 -17.11
N ILE A 949 -4.45 -26.36 -15.88
CA ILE A 949 -4.17 -27.73 -15.43
C ILE A 949 -5.45 -28.58 -15.51
N ARG A 950 -6.60 -28.06 -15.02
CA ARG A 950 -7.87 -28.79 -15.06
C ARG A 950 -8.32 -29.13 -16.49
N ALA A 951 -8.17 -28.21 -17.44
CA ALA A 951 -8.51 -28.45 -18.84
C ALA A 951 -7.62 -29.57 -19.43
N ARG A 952 -6.30 -29.50 -19.22
CA ARG A 952 -5.34 -30.52 -19.68
C ARG A 952 -5.60 -31.90 -19.06
N LEU A 953 -5.87 -31.96 -17.75
CA LEU A 953 -6.22 -33.19 -17.04
C LEU A 953 -7.51 -33.82 -17.60
N ALA A 954 -8.53 -33.01 -17.88
CA ALA A 954 -9.78 -33.50 -18.46
C ALA A 954 -9.58 -34.07 -19.88
N LEU A 955 -8.77 -33.42 -20.71
CA LEU A 955 -8.38 -33.91 -22.04
C LEU A 955 -7.60 -35.22 -21.95
N ALA A 956 -6.61 -35.31 -21.06
CA ALA A 956 -5.83 -36.52 -20.86
C ALA A 956 -6.71 -37.71 -20.48
N ARG A 957 -7.66 -37.53 -19.56
CA ARG A 957 -8.64 -38.56 -19.18
C ARG A 957 -9.52 -38.98 -20.35
N ALA A 958 -9.97 -38.03 -21.18
CA ALA A 958 -10.75 -38.34 -22.38
C ALA A 958 -9.94 -39.13 -23.42
N ASN A 959 -8.66 -38.80 -23.60
CA ASN A 959 -7.74 -39.51 -24.47
C ASN A 959 -7.49 -40.95 -23.99
N LEU A 960 -7.27 -41.16 -22.68
CA LEU A 960 -7.14 -42.50 -22.11
C LEU A 960 -8.38 -43.36 -22.32
N ARG A 961 -9.59 -42.80 -22.10
CA ARG A 961 -10.86 -43.51 -22.37
C ARG A 961 -11.04 -43.91 -23.84
N THR A 962 -10.38 -43.19 -24.76
CA THR A 962 -10.43 -43.45 -26.20
C THR A 962 -9.19 -44.20 -26.72
N GLY A 963 -8.34 -44.74 -25.83
CA GLY A 963 -7.15 -45.50 -26.19
C GLY A 963 -5.98 -44.69 -26.75
N ARG A 964 -6.03 -43.35 -26.67
CA ARG A 964 -5.01 -42.43 -27.18
C ARG A 964 -4.00 -42.07 -26.10
N ALA A 965 -3.25 -43.05 -25.60
CA ALA A 965 -2.33 -42.88 -24.47
C ALA A 965 -1.23 -41.84 -24.74
N ASP A 966 -0.62 -41.83 -25.93
CA ASP A 966 0.42 -40.85 -26.29
C ASP A 966 -0.08 -39.40 -26.26
N GLU A 967 -1.32 -39.16 -26.68
CA GLU A 967 -1.92 -37.84 -26.58
C GLU A 967 -2.21 -37.47 -25.12
N ALA A 968 -2.61 -38.43 -24.28
CA ALA A 968 -2.77 -38.18 -22.85
C ALA A 968 -1.43 -37.78 -22.18
N VAL A 969 -0.32 -38.46 -22.54
CA VAL A 969 1.02 -38.11 -22.08
C VAL A 969 1.37 -36.66 -22.49
N ARG A 970 1.16 -36.30 -23.76
CA ARG A 970 1.40 -34.92 -24.25
C ARG A 970 0.63 -33.86 -23.47
N GLN A 971 -0.65 -34.10 -23.18
CA GLN A 971 -1.47 -33.16 -22.41
C GLN A 971 -0.95 -32.97 -20.97
N LEU A 972 -0.48 -34.06 -20.34
CA LEU A 972 0.00 -34.04 -18.95
C LEU A 972 1.41 -33.46 -18.83
N GLU A 973 2.27 -33.68 -19.81
CA GLU A 973 3.56 -32.99 -19.90
C GLU A 973 3.35 -31.48 -20.10
N ALA A 974 2.44 -31.09 -20.99
CA ALA A 974 2.09 -29.68 -21.21
C ALA A 974 1.46 -29.00 -19.99
N ALA A 975 0.80 -29.75 -19.09
CA ALA A 975 0.23 -29.21 -17.86
C ALA A 975 1.29 -28.77 -16.83
N ARG A 976 2.54 -29.25 -16.96
CA ARG A 976 3.63 -28.98 -16.00
C ARG A 976 4.41 -27.70 -16.28
N THR A 977 4.17 -27.07 -17.43
CA THR A 977 4.80 -25.82 -17.87
C THR A 977 3.72 -24.83 -18.28
N TYR A 978 3.79 -23.60 -17.80
CA TYR A 978 2.77 -22.60 -18.09
C TYR A 978 3.19 -21.74 -19.29
N PRO A 979 2.35 -21.66 -20.34
CA PRO A 979 2.53 -20.69 -21.42
C PRO A 979 2.53 -19.25 -20.91
N GLU A 980 3.29 -18.35 -21.56
CA GLU A 980 3.43 -16.96 -21.09
C GLU A 980 2.11 -16.19 -20.99
N ASN A 981 1.16 -16.51 -21.86
CA ASN A 981 -0.15 -15.84 -21.89
C ASN A 981 -1.04 -16.18 -20.67
N ILE A 982 -0.66 -17.19 -19.87
CA ILE A 982 -1.29 -17.47 -18.56
C ILE A 982 -0.99 -16.35 -17.54
N GLY A 983 0.06 -15.56 -17.75
CA GLY A 983 0.42 -14.43 -16.89
C GLY A 983 1.11 -14.82 -15.59
N GLU A 984 1.28 -16.12 -15.30
CA GLU A 984 1.92 -16.61 -14.09
C GLU A 984 2.89 -17.74 -14.42
N GLY A 985 4.02 -17.78 -13.71
CA GLY A 985 5.00 -18.85 -13.78
C GLY A 985 4.80 -19.83 -12.64
N ARG A 986 5.24 -21.05 -12.80
CA ARG A 986 5.03 -22.07 -11.77
C ARG A 986 5.79 -21.78 -10.47
N HIS A 987 5.07 -21.80 -9.35
CA HIS A 987 5.68 -21.73 -8.02
C HIS A 987 6.44 -23.04 -7.70
N MET A 988 7.66 -22.96 -7.16
CA MET A 988 8.50 -24.12 -6.82
C MET A 988 7.80 -25.11 -5.87
N LEU A 989 7.02 -24.57 -4.93
CA LEU A 989 6.26 -25.34 -3.93
C LEU A 989 4.86 -25.75 -4.42
N ALA A 990 4.47 -25.45 -5.67
CA ALA A 990 3.16 -25.83 -6.18
C ALA A 990 3.02 -27.36 -6.22
N PRO A 991 1.92 -27.93 -5.70
CA PRO A 991 1.74 -29.37 -5.64
C PRO A 991 1.62 -30.01 -7.03
N GLU A 992 2.21 -31.21 -7.19
CA GLU A 992 2.23 -31.95 -8.46
C GLU A 992 1.52 -33.30 -8.44
N SER A 993 0.97 -33.68 -7.29
CA SER A 993 0.61 -35.09 -7.05
C SER A 993 -0.42 -35.62 -8.04
N GLU A 994 -1.46 -34.82 -8.36
CA GLU A 994 -2.47 -35.20 -9.36
C GLU A 994 -1.85 -35.36 -10.75
N MET A 995 -1.13 -34.34 -11.23
CA MET A 995 -0.52 -34.35 -12.57
C MET A 995 0.47 -35.50 -12.74
N LEU A 996 1.34 -35.74 -11.76
CA LEU A 996 2.32 -36.82 -11.80
C LEU A 996 1.68 -38.20 -11.69
N PHE A 997 0.63 -38.34 -10.87
CA PHE A 997 -0.13 -39.58 -10.80
C PHE A 997 -0.75 -39.93 -12.16
N GLU A 998 -1.47 -38.97 -12.76
CA GLU A 998 -2.14 -39.18 -14.04
C GLU A 998 -1.12 -39.37 -15.18
N LEU A 999 0.03 -38.69 -15.12
CA LEU A 999 1.13 -38.87 -16.09
C LEU A 999 1.67 -40.30 -16.04
N GLY A 1000 1.88 -40.84 -14.84
CA GLY A 1000 2.29 -42.25 -14.71
C GLY A 1000 1.24 -43.21 -15.26
N VAL A 1001 -0.05 -42.96 -15.02
CA VAL A 1001 -1.13 -43.78 -15.61
C VAL A 1001 -1.12 -43.71 -17.14
N ALA A 1002 -0.90 -42.53 -17.72
CA ALA A 1002 -0.84 -42.38 -19.17
C ALA A 1002 0.40 -43.03 -19.79
N LEU A 1003 1.56 -42.92 -19.14
CA LEU A 1003 2.81 -43.56 -19.58
C LEU A 1003 2.72 -45.09 -19.53
N ASP A 1004 2.14 -45.65 -18.46
CA ASP A 1004 1.90 -47.09 -18.32
C ASP A 1004 0.97 -47.60 -19.43
N ALA A 1005 -0.11 -46.85 -19.71
CA ALA A 1005 -1.02 -47.16 -20.82
C ALA A 1005 -0.37 -47.02 -22.21
N ALA A 1006 0.66 -46.18 -22.36
CA ALA A 1006 1.47 -46.04 -23.57
C ALA A 1006 2.59 -47.10 -23.67
N GLY A 1007 2.76 -47.96 -22.65
CA GLY A 1007 3.77 -49.00 -22.61
C GLY A 1007 5.13 -48.58 -22.03
N ASP A 1008 5.26 -47.38 -21.46
CA ASP A 1008 6.50 -46.85 -20.86
C ASP A 1008 6.47 -46.95 -19.33
N ARG A 1009 6.65 -48.18 -18.84
CA ARG A 1009 6.59 -48.49 -17.40
C ARG A 1009 7.66 -47.76 -16.59
N ALA A 1010 8.87 -47.62 -17.14
CA ALA A 1010 9.99 -47.00 -16.42
C ALA A 1010 9.72 -45.53 -16.11
N ARG A 1011 9.23 -44.76 -17.10
CA ARG A 1011 8.84 -43.36 -16.87
C ARG A 1011 7.59 -43.25 -16.01
N ALA A 1012 6.67 -44.22 -16.10
CA ALA A 1012 5.51 -44.26 -15.21
C ALA A 1012 5.90 -44.38 -13.74
N GLU A 1013 6.81 -45.30 -13.42
CA GLU A 1013 7.35 -45.50 -12.07
C GLU A 1013 8.12 -44.27 -11.57
N ALA A 1014 8.90 -43.61 -12.44
CA ALA A 1014 9.57 -42.36 -12.10
C ALA A 1014 8.57 -41.22 -11.78
N ALA A 1015 7.48 -41.12 -12.54
CA ALA A 1015 6.43 -40.13 -12.31
C ALA A 1015 5.70 -40.37 -10.98
N TRP A 1016 5.30 -41.62 -10.70
CA TRP A 1016 4.69 -41.98 -9.40
C TRP A 1016 5.65 -41.81 -8.24
N GLY A 1017 6.92 -42.18 -8.41
CA GLY A 1017 8.00 -41.95 -7.43
C GLY A 1017 8.14 -40.47 -7.08
N SER A 1018 8.11 -39.60 -8.09
CA SER A 1018 8.14 -38.14 -7.91
C SER A 1018 6.89 -37.60 -7.20
N ALA A 1019 5.71 -38.19 -7.45
CA ALA A 1019 4.48 -37.82 -6.77
C ALA A 1019 4.54 -38.12 -5.27
N VAL A 1020 5.14 -39.25 -4.88
CA VAL A 1020 5.25 -39.66 -3.46
C VAL A 1020 6.43 -39.04 -2.72
N ALA A 1021 7.51 -38.66 -3.42
CA ALA A 1021 8.73 -38.10 -2.81
C ALA A 1021 8.54 -36.67 -2.27
N ARG A 1022 7.57 -35.91 -2.78
CA ARG A 1022 7.32 -34.54 -2.28
C ARG A 1022 6.84 -34.55 -0.83
N ARG A 1023 7.11 -33.48 -0.09
CA ARG A 1023 6.61 -33.30 1.29
C ARG A 1023 5.11 -32.95 1.29
N LEU A 1024 4.38 -33.43 2.30
CA LEU A 1024 3.03 -32.93 2.60
C LEU A 1024 3.18 -31.82 3.62
N ASP A 1025 3.11 -30.57 3.17
CA ASP A 1025 3.03 -29.42 4.06
C ASP A 1025 1.57 -28.97 4.19
N GLY A 1026 1.17 -28.60 5.41
CA GLY A 1026 -0.18 -28.12 5.72
C GLY A 1026 -1.23 -29.20 5.99
N GLY A 1027 -2.50 -28.79 5.97
CA GLY A 1027 -3.66 -29.64 6.28
C GLY A 1027 -3.98 -30.68 5.20
N PRO A 1028 -5.04 -31.50 5.40
CA PRO A 1028 -5.47 -32.48 4.41
C PRO A 1028 -5.90 -31.80 3.10
N THR A 1029 -5.39 -32.28 1.97
CA THR A 1029 -5.76 -31.80 0.62
C THR A 1029 -5.98 -32.97 -0.34
N GLU A 1030 -6.54 -32.71 -1.52
CA GLU A 1030 -6.72 -33.74 -2.56
C GLU A 1030 -5.42 -34.39 -3.03
N ASN A 1031 -4.27 -33.73 -2.84
CA ASN A 1031 -2.96 -34.30 -3.14
C ASN A 1031 -2.66 -35.58 -2.35
N TRP A 1032 -3.18 -35.71 -1.13
CA TRP A 1032 -3.03 -36.92 -0.31
C TRP A 1032 -3.68 -38.13 -0.99
N PHE A 1033 -4.83 -37.92 -1.63
CA PHE A 1033 -5.53 -38.95 -2.38
C PHE A 1033 -4.70 -39.40 -3.59
N PHE A 1034 -4.19 -38.47 -4.40
CA PHE A 1034 -3.39 -38.82 -5.58
C PHE A 1034 -2.07 -39.48 -5.23
N ARG A 1035 -1.41 -39.08 -4.14
CA ARG A 1035 -0.23 -39.79 -3.63
C ARG A 1035 -0.53 -41.21 -3.20
N ALA A 1036 -1.65 -41.44 -2.52
CA ALA A 1036 -2.05 -42.78 -2.16
C ALA A 1036 -2.31 -43.65 -3.40
N LEU A 1037 -2.86 -43.07 -4.48
CA LEU A 1037 -2.98 -43.78 -5.74
C LEU A 1037 -1.61 -44.07 -6.37
N ALA A 1038 -0.66 -43.14 -6.34
CA ALA A 1038 0.70 -43.35 -6.82
C ALA A 1038 1.44 -44.46 -6.04
N HIS A 1039 1.32 -44.50 -4.71
CA HIS A 1039 1.85 -45.61 -3.89
C HIS A 1039 1.30 -46.96 -4.32
N ARG A 1040 0.00 -47.06 -4.66
CA ARG A 1040 -0.57 -48.32 -5.18
C ARG A 1040 0.04 -48.74 -6.51
N CYS A 1041 0.26 -47.80 -7.42
CA CYS A 1041 0.90 -48.08 -8.70
C CYS A 1041 2.36 -48.56 -8.55
N LEU A 1042 3.04 -48.14 -7.49
CA LEU A 1042 4.38 -48.59 -7.08
C LEU A 1042 4.36 -49.90 -6.25
N GLY A 1043 3.19 -50.49 -5.98
CA GLY A 1043 3.06 -51.72 -5.20
C GLY A 1043 3.02 -51.53 -3.68
N ASP A 1044 3.06 -50.30 -3.16
CA ASP A 1044 3.01 -49.99 -1.74
C ASP A 1044 1.57 -49.77 -1.24
N ALA A 1045 0.82 -50.85 -1.14
CA ALA A 1045 -0.57 -50.81 -0.68
C ALA A 1045 -0.71 -50.34 0.78
N ALA A 1046 0.29 -50.58 1.62
CA ALA A 1046 0.27 -50.21 3.03
C ALA A 1046 0.34 -48.69 3.21
N ALA A 1047 1.34 -48.03 2.62
CA ALA A 1047 1.46 -46.57 2.69
C ALA A 1047 0.24 -45.87 2.06
N ALA A 1048 -0.30 -46.41 0.97
CA ALA A 1048 -1.52 -45.90 0.36
C ALA A 1048 -2.73 -45.96 1.32
N GLN A 1049 -2.92 -47.08 2.02
CA GLN A 1049 -4.01 -47.21 2.99
C GLN A 1049 -3.85 -46.23 4.15
N ASP A 1050 -2.63 -46.06 4.66
CA ASP A 1050 -2.37 -45.19 5.80
C ASP A 1050 -2.58 -43.71 5.46
N LEU A 1051 -2.10 -43.26 4.29
CA LEU A 1051 -2.39 -41.91 3.78
C LEU A 1051 -3.89 -41.64 3.67
N LEU A 1052 -4.67 -42.59 3.14
CA LEU A 1052 -6.12 -42.43 2.98
C LEU A 1052 -6.87 -42.46 4.32
N ARG A 1053 -6.44 -43.29 5.28
CA ARG A 1053 -7.01 -43.29 6.64
C ARG A 1053 -6.72 -41.98 7.36
N ASN A 1054 -5.50 -41.45 7.22
CA ASN A 1054 -5.12 -40.16 7.78
C ASN A 1054 -5.93 -39.03 7.11
N LEU A 1055 -6.06 -39.02 5.78
CA LEU A 1055 -6.91 -38.06 5.07
C LEU A 1055 -8.36 -38.10 5.57
N LEU A 1056 -8.95 -39.29 5.73
CA LEU A 1056 -10.31 -39.45 6.23
C LEU A 1056 -10.48 -38.95 7.67
N ARG A 1057 -9.53 -39.28 8.55
CA ARG A 1057 -9.53 -38.84 9.95
C ARG A 1057 -9.43 -37.31 10.04
N ASP A 1058 -8.51 -36.74 9.28
CA ASP A 1058 -8.19 -35.31 9.33
C ASP A 1058 -9.29 -34.48 8.68
N ALA A 1059 -9.86 -34.92 7.56
CA ALA A 1059 -11.04 -34.29 6.96
C ALA A 1059 -12.24 -34.29 7.92
N ARG A 1060 -12.48 -35.39 8.65
CA ARG A 1060 -13.54 -35.45 9.69
C ARG A 1060 -13.26 -34.57 10.89
N ARG A 1061 -11.98 -34.40 11.26
CA ARG A 1061 -11.58 -33.45 12.30
C ARG A 1061 -11.86 -32.02 11.85
N GLN A 1062 -11.42 -31.68 10.64
CA GLN A 1062 -11.65 -30.38 10.02
C GLN A 1062 -13.15 -30.03 9.95
N ALA A 1063 -14.02 -30.98 9.58
CA ALA A 1063 -15.48 -30.78 9.56
C ALA A 1063 -16.09 -30.38 10.91
N ARG A 1064 -15.41 -30.67 12.03
CA ARG A 1064 -15.86 -30.36 13.40
C ARG A 1064 -15.20 -29.10 13.96
N THR A 1065 -14.23 -28.54 13.25
CA THR A 1065 -13.51 -27.34 13.66
C THR A 1065 -14.19 -26.12 13.03
N PRO A 1066 -14.65 -25.13 13.83
CA PRO A 1066 -15.22 -23.89 13.30
C PRO A 1066 -14.24 -23.19 12.36
N ALA A 1067 -14.73 -22.71 11.22
CA ALA A 1067 -13.90 -22.08 10.21
C ALA A 1067 -13.59 -20.62 10.60
N GLN A 1068 -12.32 -20.24 10.55
CA GLN A 1068 -11.88 -18.88 10.84
C GLN A 1068 -10.89 -18.40 9.79
N VAL A 1069 -10.96 -17.12 9.46
CA VAL A 1069 -9.89 -16.46 8.72
C VAL A 1069 -8.67 -16.37 9.63
N ASP A 1070 -7.51 -16.79 9.11
CA ASP A 1070 -6.23 -16.65 9.78
C ASP A 1070 -6.01 -15.20 10.21
N TYR A 1071 -5.57 -15.04 11.45
CA TYR A 1071 -5.24 -13.73 12.02
C TYR A 1071 -4.08 -13.09 11.24
N PHE A 1072 -3.10 -13.88 10.83
CA PHE A 1072 -1.88 -13.42 10.15
C PHE A 1072 -1.96 -13.47 8.62
N ALA A 1073 -3.17 -13.52 8.07
CA ALA A 1073 -3.37 -13.44 6.63
C ALA A 1073 -2.80 -12.13 6.09
N THR A 1074 -1.86 -12.21 5.14
CA THR A 1074 -1.29 -11.02 4.47
C THR A 1074 -2.14 -10.59 3.28
N SER A 1075 -2.77 -11.55 2.61
CA SER A 1075 -3.78 -11.34 1.56
C SER A 1075 -4.80 -12.48 1.61
N LEU A 1076 -5.99 -12.25 1.05
CA LEU A 1076 -6.96 -13.32 0.81
C LEU A 1076 -7.07 -13.59 -0.69
N PRO A 1077 -7.20 -14.86 -1.11
CA PRO A 1077 -7.17 -15.25 -2.52
C PRO A 1077 -8.43 -14.86 -3.32
N ARG A 1078 -9.28 -13.95 -2.80
CA ARG A 1078 -10.46 -13.41 -3.50
C ARG A 1078 -10.79 -12.02 -3.00
N LEU A 1079 -11.03 -11.09 -3.93
CA LEU A 1079 -11.75 -9.84 -3.68
C LEU A 1079 -13.22 -10.17 -3.35
N LEU A 1080 -13.53 -10.31 -2.06
CA LEU A 1080 -14.87 -10.70 -1.59
C LEU A 1080 -15.82 -9.50 -1.59
N LEU A 1081 -16.57 -9.33 -2.69
CA LEU A 1081 -17.72 -8.42 -2.70
C LEU A 1081 -18.89 -8.97 -1.88
N PHE A 1082 -19.17 -10.27 -2.06
CA PHE A 1082 -20.18 -10.99 -1.29
C PHE A 1082 -19.53 -11.84 -0.21
N ASP A 1083 -20.05 -11.71 1.01
CA ASP A 1083 -19.67 -12.52 2.16
C ASP A 1083 -19.69 -14.01 1.82
N GLU A 1084 -18.70 -14.74 2.33
CA GLU A 1084 -18.65 -16.19 2.28
C GLU A 1084 -19.03 -16.75 3.65
N ASP A 1085 -19.86 -17.79 3.66
CA ASP A 1085 -20.14 -18.58 4.85
C ASP A 1085 -19.00 -19.59 5.04
N LEU A 1086 -18.09 -19.27 5.96
CA LEU A 1086 -16.86 -20.04 6.16
C LEU A 1086 -17.13 -21.45 6.69
N ASP A 1087 -18.14 -21.62 7.55
CA ASP A 1087 -18.51 -22.92 8.08
C ASP A 1087 -19.12 -23.80 6.98
N ARG A 1088 -19.99 -23.23 6.14
CA ARG A 1088 -20.51 -23.94 4.97
C ARG A 1088 -19.41 -24.31 3.98
N ARG A 1089 -18.45 -23.42 3.73
CA ARG A 1089 -17.29 -23.73 2.89
C ARG A 1089 -16.48 -24.87 3.50
N ASN A 1090 -16.23 -24.84 4.81
CA ASN A 1090 -15.49 -25.89 5.50
C ASN A 1090 -16.24 -27.24 5.46
N GLU A 1091 -17.57 -27.23 5.59
CA GLU A 1091 -18.42 -28.43 5.41
C GLU A 1091 -18.26 -29.01 4.00
N ILE A 1092 -18.34 -28.16 2.97
CA ILE A 1092 -18.18 -28.54 1.56
C ILE A 1092 -16.81 -29.19 1.33
N GLU A 1093 -15.72 -28.51 1.70
CA GLU A 1093 -14.35 -28.96 1.46
C GLU A 1093 -14.03 -30.24 2.26
N SER A 1094 -14.39 -30.29 3.54
CA SER A 1094 -14.16 -31.48 4.36
C SER A 1094 -14.97 -32.68 3.87
N THR A 1095 -16.21 -32.48 3.42
CA THR A 1095 -17.04 -33.55 2.83
C THR A 1095 -16.47 -34.02 1.49
N TYR A 1096 -15.91 -33.12 0.68
CA TYR A 1096 -15.20 -33.47 -0.56
C TYR A 1096 -13.99 -34.37 -0.26
N LEU A 1097 -13.14 -33.98 0.70
CA LEU A 1097 -11.98 -34.78 1.12
C LEU A 1097 -12.38 -36.14 1.71
N VAL A 1098 -13.48 -36.21 2.48
CA VAL A 1098 -14.07 -37.48 2.93
C VAL A 1098 -14.48 -38.35 1.74
N GLY A 1099 -15.11 -37.75 0.72
CA GLY A 1099 -15.47 -38.42 -0.53
C GLY A 1099 -14.25 -39.03 -1.25
N LEU A 1100 -13.18 -38.26 -1.40
CA LEU A 1100 -11.91 -38.72 -2.00
C LEU A 1100 -11.27 -39.85 -1.19
N ALA A 1101 -11.18 -39.70 0.13
CA ALA A 1101 -10.59 -40.73 0.99
C ALA A 1101 -11.37 -42.05 0.93
N LEU A 1102 -12.71 -41.99 0.97
CA LEU A 1102 -13.57 -43.17 0.83
C LEU A 1102 -13.46 -43.81 -0.55
N LEU A 1103 -13.34 -43.00 -1.61
CA LEU A 1103 -13.10 -43.50 -2.97
C LEU A 1103 -11.78 -44.26 -3.02
N GLY A 1104 -10.71 -43.67 -2.48
CA GLY A 1104 -9.40 -44.31 -2.39
C GLY A 1104 -9.49 -45.61 -1.62
N LEU A 1105 -10.20 -45.68 -0.49
CA LEU A 1105 -10.40 -46.90 0.30
C LEU A 1105 -11.32 -47.94 -0.35
N GLY A 1106 -11.79 -47.73 -1.58
CA GLY A 1106 -12.67 -48.65 -2.29
C GLY A 1106 -14.13 -48.63 -1.82
N ARG A 1107 -14.51 -47.69 -0.93
CA ARG A 1107 -15.87 -47.55 -0.37
C ARG A 1107 -16.77 -46.73 -1.30
N ARG A 1108 -16.97 -47.21 -2.53
CA ARG A 1108 -17.59 -46.47 -3.65
C ARG A 1108 -18.99 -45.91 -3.34
N ARG A 1109 -19.88 -46.68 -2.70
CA ARG A 1109 -21.24 -46.23 -2.35
C ARG A 1109 -21.21 -45.04 -1.38
N ALA A 1110 -20.33 -45.10 -0.37
CA ALA A 1110 -20.17 -44.03 0.61
C ALA A 1110 -19.49 -42.80 0.00
N ALA A 1111 -18.47 -43.00 -0.85
CA ALA A 1111 -17.83 -41.92 -1.61
C ALA A 1111 -18.84 -41.17 -2.49
N ARG A 1112 -19.66 -41.90 -3.26
CA ARG A 1112 -20.73 -41.33 -4.10
C ARG A 1112 -21.72 -40.50 -3.28
N ALA A 1113 -22.13 -40.99 -2.11
CA ALA A 1113 -23.04 -40.27 -1.24
C ALA A 1113 -22.43 -38.95 -0.74
N ALA A 1114 -21.17 -38.96 -0.28
CA ALA A 1114 -20.45 -37.77 0.15
C ALA A 1114 -20.30 -36.74 -0.98
N LEU A 1115 -19.87 -37.17 -2.17
CA LEU A 1115 -19.68 -36.28 -3.33
C LEU A 1115 -21.01 -35.67 -3.82
N ARG A 1116 -22.12 -36.44 -3.78
CA ARG A 1116 -23.45 -35.90 -4.07
C ARG A 1116 -23.93 -34.89 -3.02
N SER A 1117 -23.56 -35.10 -1.75
CA SER A 1117 -23.83 -34.13 -0.68
C SER A 1117 -23.11 -32.82 -0.94
N VAL A 1118 -21.84 -32.86 -1.37
CA VAL A 1118 -21.11 -31.67 -1.80
C VAL A 1118 -21.85 -30.95 -2.93
N LEU A 1119 -22.23 -31.66 -4.00
CA LEU A 1119 -22.92 -31.06 -5.15
C LEU A 1119 -24.34 -30.55 -4.84
N ALA A 1120 -24.98 -31.05 -3.78
CA ALA A 1120 -26.24 -30.50 -3.29
C ALA A 1120 -26.04 -29.14 -2.61
N LEU A 1121 -24.91 -28.97 -1.90
CA LEU A 1121 -24.54 -27.72 -1.24
C LEU A 1121 -23.91 -26.70 -2.19
N ASP A 1122 -23.08 -27.17 -3.13
CA ASP A 1122 -22.41 -26.41 -4.18
C ASP A 1122 -22.31 -27.24 -5.48
N VAL A 1123 -23.27 -27.03 -6.37
CA VAL A 1123 -23.33 -27.61 -7.72
C VAL A 1123 -22.20 -27.10 -8.62
N ASN A 1124 -21.52 -26.01 -8.24
CA ASN A 1124 -20.40 -25.43 -8.99
C ASN A 1124 -19.03 -25.99 -8.53
N HIS A 1125 -19.01 -26.97 -7.62
CA HIS A 1125 -17.76 -27.57 -7.13
C HIS A 1125 -17.14 -28.54 -8.16
N GLN A 1126 -16.15 -28.05 -8.93
CA GLN A 1126 -15.47 -28.81 -9.99
C GLN A 1126 -14.83 -30.12 -9.50
N GLY A 1127 -14.14 -30.11 -8.35
CA GLY A 1127 -13.46 -31.30 -7.80
C GLY A 1127 -14.42 -32.45 -7.52
N ALA A 1128 -15.51 -32.19 -6.78
CA ALA A 1128 -16.55 -33.17 -6.50
C ALA A 1128 -17.25 -33.70 -7.76
N SER A 1129 -17.49 -32.84 -8.77
CA SER A 1129 -18.04 -33.27 -10.06
C SER A 1129 -17.10 -34.24 -10.79
N ALA A 1130 -15.81 -33.91 -10.88
CA ALA A 1130 -14.80 -34.78 -11.50
C ALA A 1130 -14.60 -36.09 -10.72
N ALA A 1131 -14.57 -36.04 -9.40
CA ALA A 1131 -14.45 -37.21 -8.54
C ALA A 1131 -15.67 -38.14 -8.68
N LEU A 1132 -16.88 -37.58 -8.83
CA LEU A 1132 -18.09 -38.37 -9.03
C LEU A 1132 -18.07 -39.11 -10.36
N GLN A 1133 -17.59 -38.45 -11.43
CA GLN A 1133 -17.37 -39.10 -12.72
C GLN A 1133 -16.36 -40.26 -12.60
N ARG A 1134 -15.27 -40.09 -11.84
CA ARG A 1134 -14.32 -41.18 -11.58
C ARG A 1134 -14.95 -42.36 -10.83
N VAL A 1135 -15.94 -42.14 -9.95
CA VAL A 1135 -16.70 -43.23 -9.32
C VAL A 1135 -17.57 -43.98 -10.33
N ASP A 1136 -18.10 -43.28 -11.34
CA ASP A 1136 -18.92 -43.87 -12.41
C ASP A 1136 -18.09 -44.63 -13.44
N ASP A 1137 -16.88 -44.15 -13.76
CA ASP A 1137 -15.96 -44.77 -14.73
C ASP A 1137 -15.34 -46.09 -14.22
N LEU A 1138 -15.32 -46.34 -12.90
CA LEU A 1138 -14.80 -47.57 -12.28
C LEU A 1138 -15.78 -48.78 -12.38
N ARG A 1139 -16.80 -48.72 -13.23
CA ARG A 1139 -17.86 -49.73 -13.37
C ARG A 1139 -17.40 -51.02 -14.05
#